data_AF-K9FMR2-F1
#
_entry.id   AF-K9FMR2-F1
#
_cell.length_a   1.000
_cell.length_b   1.000
_cell.length_c   1.000
_cell.angle_alpha   90.00
_cell.angle_beta   90.00
_cell.angle_gamma   90.00
#
_symmetry.space_group_name_H-M   'P 1'
#
loop_
_entity.id
_entity.type
_entity.pdbx_description
1 polymer ?
#
loop_
_entity_poly.entity_id
_entity_poly.type
_entity_poly.pdbx_seq_one_letter_code
_entity_poly.pdbx_strand_id
1 'polypeptide(L)'
;MASQVSDEILPSPGRTSLNSTPNSAGQIPIEPRPKLKGRRKLLQSLQRMSSSPTLTRRGRSSSTNGYRRDHKASLSCVSLSSPSYSPCLGNGSSSQLYGGLNPRPAAPGCPSSLGELQGTNARIRLRDTDGPGFATPRTVPLPFDVGPASYGSPRTATPMGVKLEEAIHPETQPARSLDFWRDMPQELKVQIFQYLTPQEIVCCSAVSKTWNEMCYDGQLWSKVDTTEYYSKIPSDVLVKLITSGGPFVRDLNLRGCVQMHEKWSSDGERISDLCRNVVKFSLEGCRIDKASIYSFLLRNSRLQYINLSGLSSVTNSAMKIIARSCPQLETLNVSWCSNVDTTGLLRIVKSCGRLKDLRASEIRGFKDEKFTLALFERNTLDRLIMSRTDLTDQSLKMLIHGENPVMDILADRPIVPPRKFRHLDLHQCPEVSDHGLKSLAHNVPDLEGLQVSQCSDLTDVSVMDVIRTTPHLSHLELEDLDKLTNSTLVQLAESPCAQHLEHLNISYCESLSDTGMLRVMKNCPKLRSVEMDNTRVSDLTLMEASFRVRRRGYSDELPQVGLRLMIFDCINVTWAGVREVLSSNAYIPRASRKPISTVVTVTQPSDTSSSPATSTFVTPASSLSPSPAPTYPNEIIQLKCFYGWQMTVDEHTKRVLRGDLAAASRLDRKWADYMVATEEAGVAGAGARRRRRRAREAERLYNEYGGENDVYGAGAITALGGNRRRAQSGGSCIVM
;
A
#
# COMPACT_ATOMS: atom_id res chain seq x y z
N MET A 1 18.81 -82.16 16.00
CA MET A 1 19.43 -83.26 15.22
C MET A 1 20.89 -82.90 14.95
N ALA A 2 21.68 -83.87 14.50
CA ALA A 2 23.14 -83.78 14.36
C ALA A 2 23.58 -82.73 13.28
N SER A 3 24.73 -82.05 13.47
CA SER A 3 26.04 -82.29 12.81
C SER A 3 26.19 -81.58 11.44
N GLN A 4 27.36 -81.08 11.00
CA GLN A 4 28.77 -81.14 11.46
C GLN A 4 29.53 -79.88 10.90
N VAL A 5 30.47 -79.24 11.61
CA VAL A 5 31.96 -79.37 11.50
C VAL A 5 32.54 -78.88 10.14
N SER A 6 33.60 -78.06 10.05
CA SER A 6 34.44 -77.36 11.06
C SER A 6 35.40 -76.31 10.42
N ASP A 7 36.02 -75.46 11.27
CA ASP A 7 37.47 -75.12 11.45
C ASP A 7 38.44 -75.14 10.23
N GLU A 8 39.52 -74.36 10.13
CA GLU A 8 40.19 -73.28 10.90
C GLU A 8 41.11 -72.51 9.88
N ILE A 9 41.85 -71.42 10.15
CA ILE A 9 43.17 -71.33 10.83
C ILE A 9 43.61 -69.83 10.84
N LEU A 10 44.38 -69.42 11.87
CA LEU A 10 44.99 -68.09 12.12
C LEU A 10 46.55 -68.23 12.16
N PRO A 11 47.40 -67.25 12.59
CA PRO A 11 47.45 -65.79 12.37
C PRO A 11 48.88 -65.22 12.06
N SER A 12 48.97 -64.00 11.50
CA SER A 12 50.09 -63.03 11.71
C SER A 12 51.52 -63.47 11.25
N PRO A 13 52.63 -62.74 11.54
CA PRO A 13 52.82 -61.33 11.97
C PRO A 13 53.67 -60.50 10.97
N GLY A 14 53.98 -59.24 11.29
CA GLY A 14 54.79 -58.33 10.43
C GLY A 14 56.12 -57.86 11.05
N ARG A 15 56.96 -57.20 10.24
CA ARG A 15 58.10 -56.36 10.69
C ARG A 15 58.49 -55.29 9.65
N THR A 16 59.45 -54.43 9.99
CA THR A 16 59.58 -53.03 9.49
C THR A 16 60.88 -52.71 8.74
N SER A 17 60.94 -51.49 8.16
CA SER A 17 62.06 -50.86 7.41
C SER A 17 62.25 -51.37 5.96
N LEU A 18 62.76 -50.60 4.98
CA LEU A 18 63.63 -49.41 4.99
C LEU A 18 63.13 -48.24 4.10
N ASN A 19 63.85 -47.11 4.12
CA ASN A 19 63.58 -45.88 3.37
C ASN A 19 64.03 -45.93 1.89
N SER A 20 63.24 -45.36 0.97
CA SER A 20 63.74 -44.51 -0.13
C SER A 20 62.63 -43.75 -0.90
N THR A 21 62.82 -42.44 -1.06
CA THR A 21 62.25 -41.53 -2.10
C THR A 21 60.80 -41.73 -2.61
N PRO A 22 59.85 -40.83 -2.26
CA PRO A 22 58.72 -40.48 -3.11
C PRO A 22 59.10 -39.38 -4.12
N ASN A 23 58.55 -39.43 -5.34
CA ASN A 23 58.74 -38.41 -6.38
C ASN A 23 57.38 -37.83 -6.82
N SER A 24 57.39 -36.64 -7.42
CA SER A 24 56.22 -35.87 -7.89
C SER A 24 55.27 -35.32 -6.81
N ALA A 25 55.38 -34.01 -6.55
CA ALA A 25 54.38 -33.23 -5.82
C ALA A 25 53.71 -32.23 -6.78
N GLY A 26 52.40 -32.38 -7.01
CA GLY A 26 51.63 -31.44 -7.83
C GLY A 26 51.35 -30.15 -7.07
N GLN A 27 52.00 -29.05 -7.44
CA GLN A 27 51.80 -27.74 -6.81
C GLN A 27 50.70 -26.90 -7.46
N ILE A 28 50.07 -26.06 -6.63
CA ILE A 28 49.00 -25.13 -6.97
C ILE A 28 49.58 -23.94 -7.77
N PRO A 29 49.05 -23.61 -8.96
CA PRO A 29 49.37 -22.36 -9.64
C PRO A 29 48.75 -21.16 -8.90
N ILE A 30 49.60 -20.24 -8.42
CA ILE A 30 49.18 -18.97 -7.80
C ILE A 30 49.18 -17.87 -8.86
N GLU A 31 48.00 -17.33 -9.21
CA GLU A 31 47.92 -16.15 -10.09
C GLU A 31 48.11 -14.82 -9.33
N PRO A 32 48.65 -13.77 -9.99
CA PRO A 32 49.26 -12.64 -9.30
C PRO A 32 48.33 -11.43 -9.05
N ARG A 33 48.70 -10.63 -8.04
CA ARG A 33 48.07 -9.34 -7.72
C ARG A 33 48.15 -8.33 -8.89
N PRO A 34 47.09 -7.54 -9.16
CA PRO A 34 47.14 -6.47 -10.15
C PRO A 34 48.10 -5.35 -9.71
N LYS A 35 48.94 -4.86 -10.65
CA LYS A 35 49.93 -3.81 -10.39
C LYS A 35 49.38 -2.42 -10.77
N LEU A 36 49.55 -1.45 -9.87
CA LEU A 36 49.41 -0.03 -10.18
C LEU A 36 50.43 0.40 -11.24
N LYS A 37 50.01 1.22 -12.23
CA LYS A 37 50.91 1.92 -13.16
C LYS A 37 50.70 3.43 -13.07
N GLY A 38 51.78 4.13 -12.72
CA GLY A 38 51.81 5.59 -12.59
C GLY A 38 52.20 6.32 -13.88
N ARG A 39 51.72 7.57 -13.98
CA ARG A 39 51.93 8.61 -14.98
C ARG A 39 53.34 8.69 -15.62
N ARG A 40 53.40 8.74 -16.97
CA ARG A 40 54.33 9.49 -17.89
C ARG A 40 54.23 8.81 -19.28
N LYS A 41 54.13 9.47 -20.44
CA LYS A 41 54.04 10.90 -20.87
C LYS A 41 52.64 11.10 -21.52
N LEU A 42 52.00 12.26 -21.68
CA LEU A 42 52.39 13.67 -21.92
C LEU A 42 52.76 14.02 -23.38
N LEU A 43 51.89 14.83 -24.01
CA LEU A 43 51.98 15.52 -25.32
C LEU A 43 51.78 14.70 -26.61
N GLN A 44 51.22 15.40 -27.62
CA GLN A 44 50.69 14.95 -28.92
C GLN A 44 49.35 14.17 -28.81
N SER A 45 48.24 14.57 -29.45
CA SER A 45 48.00 15.67 -30.41
C SER A 45 46.95 16.69 -29.91
N LEU A 46 47.35 17.97 -29.82
CA LEU A 46 46.44 19.10 -29.62
C LEU A 46 46.86 20.24 -30.56
N GLN A 47 46.22 20.29 -31.73
CA GLN A 47 46.20 21.36 -32.75
C GLN A 47 45.32 20.81 -33.91
N ARG A 48 44.43 21.56 -34.57
CA ARG A 48 44.32 23.03 -34.71
C ARG A 48 42.86 23.52 -34.63
N MET A 49 42.68 24.71 -34.02
CA MET A 49 41.74 25.82 -34.38
C MET A 49 40.23 25.51 -34.57
N SER A 50 39.25 26.21 -33.96
CA SER A 50 38.99 27.67 -33.81
C SER A 50 38.75 28.38 -35.16
N SER A 51 37.82 29.33 -35.34
CA SER A 51 36.87 30.02 -34.43
C SER A 51 35.72 30.65 -35.24
N SER A 52 34.71 31.23 -34.57
CA SER A 52 33.62 32.01 -35.20
C SER A 52 34.10 33.27 -35.95
N PRO A 53 33.28 33.79 -36.89
CA PRO A 53 33.11 35.24 -37.00
C PRO A 53 31.64 35.69 -37.18
N THR A 54 31.40 37.00 -37.03
CA THR A 54 30.08 37.66 -37.09
C THR A 54 29.98 38.74 -38.18
N LEU A 55 28.81 38.84 -38.81
CA LEU A 55 28.17 40.05 -39.38
C LEU A 55 28.97 41.12 -40.18
N THR A 56 28.74 41.17 -41.50
CA THR A 56 28.56 42.39 -42.34
C THR A 56 27.66 42.01 -43.53
N ARG A 57 26.49 42.57 -43.88
CA ARG A 57 25.87 43.93 -43.92
C ARG A 57 25.89 44.62 -45.31
N ARG A 58 24.93 44.26 -46.18
CA ARG A 58 24.22 45.09 -47.21
C ARG A 58 23.35 44.15 -48.08
N GLY A 59 22.16 44.51 -48.60
CA GLY A 59 21.32 45.70 -48.40
C GLY A 59 20.40 45.97 -49.62
N ARG A 60 19.24 46.63 -49.41
CA ARG A 60 18.12 46.91 -50.36
C ARG A 60 17.14 45.73 -50.59
N SER A 61 15.83 45.92 -50.70
CA SER A 61 14.98 47.14 -50.68
C SER A 61 13.64 46.93 -49.94
N SER A 62 12.91 48.01 -49.65
CA SER A 62 11.65 48.02 -48.89
C SER A 62 10.48 48.60 -49.70
N SER A 63 9.30 47.99 -49.56
CA SER A 63 7.96 48.60 -49.64
C SER A 63 6.98 47.68 -48.89
N THR A 64 6.22 48.02 -47.84
CA THR A 64 5.36 49.18 -47.47
C THR A 64 4.03 49.29 -48.21
N ASN A 65 2.96 49.34 -47.41
CA ASN A 65 1.55 49.62 -47.72
C ASN A 65 0.80 48.61 -48.60
N GLY A 66 -0.16 47.93 -47.97
CA GLY A 66 -1.13 47.05 -48.60
C GLY A 66 -2.40 47.74 -49.06
N TYR A 67 -3.50 46.98 -49.12
CA TYR A 67 -4.88 47.49 -49.20
C TYR A 67 -5.87 46.41 -48.70
N ARG A 68 -7.04 46.85 -48.19
CA ARG A 68 -8.20 45.97 -47.97
C ARG A 68 -9.20 46.14 -49.13
N ARG A 69 -9.79 45.05 -49.63
CA ARG A 69 -11.25 44.87 -49.67
C ARG A 69 -11.71 43.48 -50.15
N ASP A 70 -12.94 43.16 -49.81
CA ASP A 70 -13.71 41.97 -50.17
C ASP A 70 -14.26 42.01 -51.61
N HIS A 71 -14.47 40.85 -52.24
CA HIS A 71 -15.83 40.32 -52.49
C HIS A 71 -15.88 38.99 -53.28
N LYS A 72 -16.67 38.04 -52.73
CA LYS A 72 -17.64 37.08 -53.32
C LYS A 72 -17.41 36.36 -54.69
N ALA A 73 -17.93 35.13 -54.71
CA ALA A 73 -18.46 34.35 -55.86
C ALA A 73 -17.41 33.66 -56.80
N SER A 74 -17.70 32.51 -57.45
CA SER A 74 -18.72 31.46 -57.20
C SER A 74 -18.44 30.16 -58.01
N LEU A 75 -18.99 29.05 -57.51
CA LEU A 75 -19.51 27.86 -58.24
C LEU A 75 -18.66 27.07 -59.27
N SER A 76 -18.40 25.81 -58.90
CA SER A 76 -18.57 24.58 -59.73
C SER A 76 -17.61 24.34 -60.91
N CYS A 77 -17.41 23.13 -61.43
CA CYS A 77 -17.98 21.78 -61.20
C CYS A 77 -16.82 20.74 -61.12
N VAL A 78 -16.94 19.40 -61.06
CA VAL A 78 -18.02 18.40 -61.24
C VAL A 78 -17.95 17.38 -60.06
N SER A 79 -18.54 16.19 -60.13
CA SER A 79 -18.31 15.09 -59.16
C SER A 79 -18.55 13.71 -59.77
N LEU A 80 -17.87 12.68 -59.23
CA LEU A 80 -18.30 11.32 -58.83
C LEU A 80 -17.01 10.51 -58.48
N SER A 81 -17.02 9.29 -57.92
CA SER A 81 -18.07 8.28 -57.80
C SER A 81 -18.10 7.54 -56.45
N SER A 82 -19.22 6.89 -56.16
CA SER A 82 -19.46 5.91 -55.09
C SER A 82 -20.66 5.05 -55.50
N PRO A 83 -20.76 3.79 -55.04
CA PRO A 83 -21.73 3.47 -53.97
C PRO A 83 -21.13 2.53 -52.91
N SER A 84 -21.43 2.58 -51.60
CA SER A 84 -22.64 2.88 -50.81
C SER A 84 -23.63 1.72 -50.67
N TYR A 85 -23.69 1.12 -49.47
CA TYR A 85 -24.87 0.42 -48.95
C TYR A 85 -24.98 0.61 -47.43
N SER A 86 -26.21 0.68 -46.94
CA SER A 86 -26.59 0.85 -45.53
C SER A 86 -28.09 0.52 -45.41
N PRO A 87 -28.57 0.08 -44.24
CA PRO A 87 -29.96 0.41 -43.89
C PRO A 87 -30.17 0.90 -42.45
N CYS A 88 -31.04 1.90 -42.36
CA CYS A 88 -31.89 2.25 -41.23
C CYS A 88 -33.07 1.22 -41.11
N LEU A 89 -34.04 1.25 -40.19
CA LEU A 89 -34.40 2.07 -39.01
C LEU A 89 -35.42 1.25 -38.18
N GLY A 90 -35.74 1.65 -36.95
CA GLY A 90 -36.88 1.11 -36.18
C GLY A 90 -37.24 2.02 -35.01
N ASN A 91 -38.50 2.43 -34.88
CA ASN A 91 -38.93 3.45 -33.91
C ASN A 91 -40.44 3.35 -33.59
N GLY A 92 -40.85 3.77 -32.38
CA GLY A 92 -42.23 3.70 -31.87
C GLY A 92 -42.37 2.75 -30.67
N SER A 93 -43.25 2.97 -29.69
CA SER A 93 -44.39 3.90 -29.65
C SER A 93 -44.41 4.81 -28.41
N SER A 94 -45.27 5.83 -28.45
CA SER A 94 -45.39 6.91 -27.46
C SER A 94 -46.57 6.76 -26.50
N SER A 95 -46.51 7.46 -25.37
CA SER A 95 -47.69 8.07 -24.75
C SER A 95 -47.33 9.39 -24.04
N GLN A 96 -48.20 10.40 -24.21
CA GLN A 96 -48.22 11.70 -23.53
C GLN A 96 -49.68 12.15 -23.38
N LEU A 97 -49.91 13.27 -22.66
CA LEU A 97 -51.19 13.92 -22.31
C LEU A 97 -51.88 13.24 -21.11
N TYR A 98 -52.09 13.93 -19.98
CA TYR A 98 -52.85 15.18 -19.86
C TYR A 98 -52.21 16.22 -18.91
N GLY A 99 -52.81 17.42 -18.80
CA GLY A 99 -52.39 18.47 -17.86
C GLY A 99 -53.49 19.48 -17.49
N GLY A 100 -53.21 20.36 -16.51
CA GLY A 100 -54.17 21.29 -15.88
C GLY A 100 -54.89 20.66 -14.68
N LEU A 101 -55.09 21.31 -13.53
CA LEU A 101 -55.46 22.70 -13.28
C LEU A 101 -55.05 23.16 -11.86
N ASN A 102 -54.81 24.46 -11.67
CA ASN A 102 -54.96 25.13 -10.36
C ASN A 102 -56.46 25.43 -10.14
N PRO A 103 -57.00 25.34 -8.90
CA PRO A 103 -57.21 26.59 -8.16
C PRO A 103 -57.12 26.51 -6.61
N ARG A 104 -56.86 27.67 -6.00
CA ARG A 104 -57.24 28.06 -4.61
C ARG A 104 -58.70 28.59 -4.63
N PRO A 105 -59.37 28.88 -3.49
CA PRO A 105 -59.00 28.70 -2.07
C PRO A 105 -60.08 28.01 -1.19
N ALA A 106 -59.77 27.68 0.07
CA ALA A 106 -60.66 27.86 1.24
C ALA A 106 -59.97 27.48 2.57
N ALA A 107 -60.40 28.11 3.66
CA ALA A 107 -60.26 27.69 5.06
C ALA A 107 -61.70 27.57 5.64
N PRO A 108 -61.98 27.11 6.88
CA PRO A 108 -61.08 26.79 8.00
C PRO A 108 -61.31 25.41 8.66
N GLY A 109 -60.54 25.07 9.71
CA GLY A 109 -60.76 23.81 10.46
C GLY A 109 -59.71 23.45 11.54
N CYS A 110 -59.45 24.33 12.51
CA CYS A 110 -58.82 23.95 13.80
C CYS A 110 -59.90 23.42 14.77
N PRO A 111 -59.60 22.70 15.87
CA PRO A 111 -58.33 22.59 16.63
C PRO A 111 -57.66 21.18 16.51
N SER A 112 -56.50 20.86 17.13
CA SER A 112 -55.94 21.34 18.41
C SER A 112 -54.41 21.20 18.54
N SER A 113 -53.87 21.64 19.69
CA SER A 113 -52.44 21.70 20.11
C SER A 113 -51.53 22.70 19.36
N LEU A 114 -51.38 23.89 19.98
CA LEU A 114 -50.22 24.79 19.83
C LEU A 114 -49.02 24.24 20.63
N GLY A 115 -47.78 24.68 20.42
CA GLY A 115 -47.26 25.68 19.48
C GLY A 115 -45.80 26.04 19.80
N GLU A 116 -45.13 26.76 18.89
CA GLU A 116 -43.68 26.94 18.88
C GLU A 116 -43.19 28.31 19.41
N LEU A 117 -41.90 28.35 19.77
CA LEU A 117 -40.99 29.51 19.84
C LEU A 117 -41.15 30.63 20.92
N GLN A 118 -40.02 30.85 21.60
CA GLN A 118 -39.42 32.11 22.09
C GLN A 118 -40.31 33.26 22.63
N GLY A 119 -40.08 33.60 23.91
CA GLY A 119 -40.40 34.91 24.51
C GLY A 119 -39.24 35.41 25.38
N THR A 120 -38.97 36.73 25.38
CA THR A 120 -37.79 37.35 26.02
C THR A 120 -38.13 38.23 27.23
N ASN A 121 -37.11 38.49 28.05
CA ASN A 121 -37.08 39.55 29.07
C ASN A 121 -35.67 40.19 29.05
N ALA A 122 -35.46 41.52 29.14
CA ALA A 122 -36.42 42.62 29.15
C ALA A 122 -35.79 43.93 28.59
N ARG A 123 -36.56 45.02 28.61
CA ARG A 123 -36.30 46.33 27.96
C ARG A 123 -35.16 47.17 28.57
N ILE A 124 -34.70 48.19 27.82
CA ILE A 124 -34.97 49.64 28.03
C ILE A 124 -34.85 50.41 26.68
N ARG A 125 -35.43 51.62 26.57
CA ARG A 125 -35.48 52.50 25.36
C ARG A 125 -34.35 53.57 25.41
N LEU A 126 -33.95 54.30 24.37
CA LEU A 126 -34.61 55.25 23.42
C LEU A 126 -33.67 55.44 22.18
N ARG A 127 -34.09 55.65 20.91
CA ARG A 127 -34.28 56.96 20.18
C ARG A 127 -33.28 58.08 20.57
N ASP A 128 -32.61 58.85 19.71
CA ASP A 128 -32.65 59.19 18.25
C ASP A 128 -31.30 59.89 17.85
N THR A 129 -30.88 60.27 16.62
CA THR A 129 -31.31 60.14 15.19
C THR A 129 -30.11 60.41 14.23
N ASP A 130 -30.27 60.12 12.93
CA ASP A 130 -29.55 60.69 11.74
C ASP A 130 -28.02 60.54 11.55
N GLY A 131 -27.58 60.55 10.27
CA GLY A 131 -26.18 60.53 9.80
C GLY A 131 -25.86 61.78 8.94
N PRO A 132 -25.11 61.71 7.82
CA PRO A 132 -24.22 60.68 7.28
C PRO A 132 -22.79 61.23 6.97
N GLY A 133 -21.89 60.47 6.30
CA GLY A 133 -20.63 61.04 5.78
C GLY A 133 -19.67 60.09 5.06
N PHE A 134 -19.38 60.34 3.78
CA PHE A 134 -18.37 59.64 2.96
C PHE A 134 -16.94 60.16 3.23
N ALA A 135 -15.92 59.30 3.15
CA ALA A 135 -14.79 59.41 2.19
C ALA A 135 -13.62 58.43 2.46
N THR A 136 -12.78 58.23 1.44
CA THR A 136 -11.44 57.59 1.47
C THR A 136 -10.44 58.59 0.80
N PRO A 137 -9.14 58.32 0.49
CA PRO A 137 -8.29 57.13 0.72
C PRO A 137 -6.79 57.40 1.10
N ARG A 138 -6.02 56.30 1.27
CA ARG A 138 -4.62 56.05 0.81
C ARG A 138 -3.36 56.80 1.35
N THR A 139 -2.31 55.97 1.49
CA THR A 139 -0.87 56.18 1.23
C THR A 139 0.05 56.93 2.22
N VAL A 140 1.31 56.45 2.26
CA VAL A 140 2.47 56.92 3.04
C VAL A 140 3.67 57.01 2.11
N PRO A 141 4.52 58.04 2.23
CA PRO A 141 5.97 57.82 2.14
C PRO A 141 6.84 58.64 3.14
N LEU A 142 7.93 57.99 3.59
CA LEU A 142 9.35 58.40 3.76
C LEU A 142 9.75 59.90 3.53
N PRO A 143 10.88 60.44 4.09
CA PRO A 143 12.17 59.71 4.20
C PRO A 143 13.29 60.13 5.22
N PHE A 144 14.39 59.37 5.14
CA PHE A 144 15.84 59.72 5.26
C PHE A 144 16.60 59.78 6.61
N ASP A 145 17.92 59.55 6.47
CA ASP A 145 18.92 59.18 7.49
C ASP A 145 19.68 60.36 8.11
N VAL A 146 20.46 60.10 9.19
CA VAL A 146 21.92 60.36 9.33
C VAL A 146 22.38 60.13 10.79
N GLY A 147 23.60 59.62 10.98
CA GLY A 147 24.38 59.67 12.24
C GLY A 147 25.86 59.86 11.88
N PRO A 148 26.85 59.41 12.69
CA PRO A 148 26.87 59.17 14.15
C PRO A 148 28.02 59.97 14.84
N ALA A 149 28.12 59.95 16.17
CA ALA A 149 29.30 60.47 16.88
C ALA A 149 29.61 59.71 18.19
N SER A 150 30.89 59.70 18.57
CA SER A 150 31.42 59.09 19.80
C SER A 150 32.08 60.15 20.68
N TYR A 151 32.18 59.86 21.98
CA TYR A 151 33.29 60.12 22.92
C TYR A 151 32.77 60.43 24.33
N GLY A 152 33.53 60.00 25.35
CA GLY A 152 33.23 60.30 26.74
C GLY A 152 34.50 60.64 27.54
N SER A 153 34.38 61.60 28.45
CA SER A 153 35.26 61.78 29.62
C SER A 153 34.60 62.72 30.63
N PRO A 154 34.92 62.60 31.94
CA PRO A 154 34.17 63.25 33.01
C PRO A 154 34.75 64.61 33.41
N ARG A 155 33.94 65.44 34.09
CA ARG A 155 34.46 66.34 35.13
C ARG A 155 33.40 66.78 36.13
N THR A 156 33.85 67.04 37.35
CA THR A 156 33.06 67.34 38.54
C THR A 156 32.95 68.85 38.80
N ALA A 157 31.76 69.31 39.18
CA ALA A 157 31.54 70.60 39.84
C ALA A 157 30.25 70.56 40.69
N THR A 158 30.39 70.79 41.99
CA THR A 158 29.35 71.02 43.01
C THR A 158 29.78 72.29 43.79
N PRO A 159 28.99 72.87 44.73
CA PRO A 159 27.73 72.41 45.35
C PRO A 159 26.64 73.51 45.43
N MET A 160 25.68 73.31 46.35
CA MET A 160 24.58 74.20 46.77
C MET A 160 23.36 74.24 45.83
N GLY A 161 22.14 73.90 46.28
CA GLY A 161 21.77 73.44 47.63
C GLY A 161 20.26 73.45 47.92
N VAL A 162 19.42 73.16 46.93
CA VAL A 162 17.95 73.28 47.03
C VAL A 162 17.31 71.90 47.08
N LYS A 163 16.37 71.68 48.00
CA LYS A 163 15.56 70.45 48.05
C LYS A 163 14.51 70.46 46.95
N LEU A 164 14.46 69.38 46.17
CA LEU A 164 13.28 68.95 45.43
C LEU A 164 13.02 67.48 45.79
N GLU A 165 11.75 67.11 45.96
CA GLU A 165 11.35 65.73 46.26
C GLU A 165 11.12 64.99 44.94
N GLU A 166 12.17 64.36 44.40
CA GLU A 166 12.05 63.48 43.24
C GLU A 166 11.65 62.06 43.65
N ALA A 167 10.70 61.48 42.92
CA ALA A 167 10.09 60.19 43.27
C ALA A 167 11.05 59.01 43.05
N ILE A 168 10.95 58.00 43.91
CA ILE A 168 11.69 56.74 43.77
C ILE A 168 11.15 55.98 42.55
N HIS A 169 11.82 56.13 41.40
CA HIS A 169 11.65 55.22 40.27
C HIS A 169 12.23 53.85 40.65
N PRO A 170 11.45 52.76 40.60
CA PRO A 170 11.99 51.42 40.83
C PRO A 170 12.90 51.02 39.68
N GLU A 171 14.00 50.32 39.96
CA GLU A 171 14.87 49.75 38.92
C GLU A 171 14.07 48.82 38.01
N THR A 172 14.02 49.14 36.72
CA THR A 172 13.38 48.31 35.70
C THR A 172 14.21 47.03 35.54
N GLN A 173 13.83 45.96 36.25
CA GLN A 173 14.47 44.65 36.08
C GLN A 173 14.44 44.28 34.59
N PRO A 174 15.55 43.81 34.01
CA PRO A 174 15.58 43.42 32.60
C PRO A 174 14.52 42.34 32.38
N ALA A 175 13.69 42.55 31.35
CA ALA A 175 12.57 41.67 31.06
C ALA A 175 13.06 40.21 30.97
N ARG A 176 12.50 39.33 31.81
CA ARG A 176 12.92 37.93 31.89
C ARG A 176 12.77 37.32 30.49
N SER A 177 13.89 36.91 29.90
CA SER A 177 13.87 36.08 28.70
C SER A 177 13.24 34.75 29.08
N LEU A 178 11.96 34.58 28.77
CA LEU A 178 11.22 33.33 28.94
C LEU A 178 11.86 32.28 28.02
N ASP A 179 12.82 31.53 28.55
CA ASP A 179 13.37 30.36 27.89
C ASP A 179 12.31 29.26 28.02
N PHE A 180 11.35 29.31 27.10
CA PHE A 180 10.20 28.42 26.99
C PHE A 180 10.59 26.95 27.14
N TRP A 181 11.80 26.56 26.71
CA TRP A 181 12.28 25.20 26.93
C TRP A 181 12.76 24.96 28.36
N ARG A 182 13.47 25.89 29.01
CA ARG A 182 13.82 25.71 30.43
C ARG A 182 12.59 25.68 31.32
N ASP A 183 11.70 26.67 31.17
CA ASP A 183 10.58 26.95 32.07
C ASP A 183 9.45 25.90 32.00
N MET A 184 9.41 25.08 30.94
CA MET A 184 8.43 24.00 30.76
C MET A 184 8.64 22.82 31.74
N PRO A 185 7.59 22.23 32.34
CA PRO A 185 7.68 21.00 33.14
C PRO A 185 8.29 19.79 32.40
N GLN A 186 8.88 18.85 33.14
CA GLN A 186 9.55 17.67 32.56
C GLN A 186 8.56 16.72 31.87
N GLU A 187 7.33 16.65 32.37
CA GLU A 187 6.25 15.83 31.84
C GLU A 187 5.84 16.28 30.43
N LEU A 188 5.74 17.60 30.21
CA LEU A 188 5.45 18.18 28.89
C LEU A 188 6.63 18.00 27.92
N LYS A 189 7.87 18.07 28.42
CA LYS A 189 9.07 17.78 27.61
C LYS A 189 9.07 16.33 27.14
N VAL A 190 8.80 15.36 28.04
CA VAL A 190 8.69 13.93 27.68
C VAL A 190 7.53 13.70 26.72
N GLN A 191 6.36 14.36 26.90
CA GLN A 191 5.26 14.28 25.94
C GLN A 191 5.63 14.81 24.55
N ILE A 192 6.36 15.93 24.44
CA ILE A 192 6.86 16.42 23.14
C ILE A 192 7.76 15.37 22.47
N PHE A 193 8.64 14.72 23.25
CA PHE A 193 9.53 13.67 22.73
C PHE A 193 8.79 12.38 22.34
N GLN A 194 7.60 12.09 22.89
CA GLN A 194 6.76 10.95 22.47
C GLN A 194 6.18 11.11 21.05
N TYR A 195 6.15 12.32 20.48
CA TYR A 195 5.74 12.56 19.09
C TYR A 195 6.89 12.44 18.08
N LEU A 196 8.14 12.31 18.54
CA LEU A 196 9.32 12.18 17.66
C LEU A 196 9.58 10.71 17.33
N THR A 197 10.11 10.43 16.13
CA THR A 197 10.57 9.09 15.79
C THR A 197 11.82 8.71 16.60
N PRO A 198 12.10 7.42 16.84
CA PRO A 198 13.34 6.98 17.50
C PRO A 198 14.64 7.50 16.84
N GLN A 199 14.62 7.70 15.51
CA GLN A 199 15.73 8.32 14.79
C GLN A 199 15.91 9.79 15.19
N GLU A 200 14.83 10.56 15.25
CA GLU A 200 14.86 11.97 15.66
C GLU A 200 15.23 12.13 17.14
N ILE A 201 14.74 11.27 18.03
CA ILE A 201 15.12 11.28 19.46
C ILE A 201 16.64 11.04 19.61
N VAL A 202 17.23 10.11 18.86
CA VAL A 202 18.69 9.90 18.88
C VAL A 202 19.45 11.12 18.32
N CYS A 203 18.95 11.79 17.29
CA CYS A 203 19.51 13.05 16.81
C CYS A 203 19.40 14.18 17.87
N CYS A 204 18.27 14.29 18.56
CA CYS A 204 18.04 15.26 19.65
C CYS A 204 19.05 15.09 20.80
N SER A 205 19.58 13.87 20.99
CA SER A 205 20.56 13.60 22.05
C SER A 205 21.90 14.33 21.86
N ALA A 206 22.17 14.87 20.66
CA ALA A 206 23.36 15.69 20.38
C ALA A 206 23.18 17.19 20.69
N VAL A 207 21.96 17.67 20.97
CA VAL A 207 21.65 19.12 21.09
C VAL A 207 22.17 19.73 22.40
N SER A 208 22.06 19.00 23.52
CA SER A 208 22.46 19.46 24.86
C SER A 208 22.62 18.26 25.80
N LYS A 209 23.33 18.41 26.92
CA LYS A 209 23.41 17.38 27.98
C LYS A 209 22.03 17.04 28.55
N THR A 210 21.22 18.06 28.84
CA THR A 210 19.85 17.88 29.33
C THR A 210 18.95 17.21 28.30
N TRP A 211 19.17 17.49 27.00
CA TRP A 211 18.48 16.78 25.92
C TRP A 211 18.94 15.33 25.82
N ASN A 212 20.24 15.04 25.95
CA ASN A 212 20.75 13.67 26.02
C ASN A 212 20.09 12.89 27.16
N GLU A 213 20.03 13.46 28.36
CA GLU A 213 19.38 12.85 29.53
C GLU A 213 17.90 12.53 29.26
N MET A 214 17.13 13.49 28.70
CA MET A 214 15.71 13.26 28.33
C MET A 214 15.53 12.23 27.20
N CYS A 215 16.41 12.19 26.21
CA CYS A 215 16.38 11.18 25.14
C CYS A 215 16.49 9.74 25.67
N TYR A 216 17.14 9.55 26.81
CA TYR A 216 17.29 8.24 27.46
C TYR A 216 16.38 8.09 28.70
N ASP A 217 15.29 8.84 28.80
CA ASP A 217 14.22 8.55 29.77
C ASP A 217 13.48 7.27 29.36
N GLY A 218 13.38 6.31 30.29
CA GLY A 218 12.78 4.99 30.02
C GLY A 218 11.31 5.04 29.61
N GLN A 219 10.57 6.09 29.94
CA GLN A 219 9.17 6.27 29.59
C GLN A 219 8.95 6.45 28.08
N LEU A 220 9.92 7.00 27.35
CA LEU A 220 9.89 7.09 25.88
C LEU A 220 9.96 5.70 25.24
N TRP A 221 10.68 4.78 25.88
CA TRP A 221 11.08 3.48 25.30
C TRP A 221 10.14 2.33 25.66
N SER A 222 8.85 2.61 25.91
CA SER A 222 7.85 1.55 26.16
C SER A 222 7.60 0.64 24.95
N LYS A 223 7.82 1.15 23.72
CA LYS A 223 7.88 0.38 22.47
C LYS A 223 9.23 0.63 21.77
N VAL A 224 10.07 -0.40 21.70
CA VAL A 224 11.32 -0.40 20.95
C VAL A 224 11.14 -1.29 19.73
N ASP A 225 10.80 -0.68 18.60
CA ASP A 225 10.59 -1.34 17.31
C ASP A 225 11.64 -0.87 16.32
N THR A 226 12.65 -1.70 16.03
CA THR A 226 13.83 -1.30 15.25
C THR A 226 13.64 -1.34 13.74
N THR A 227 12.47 -1.80 13.26
CA THR A 227 12.27 -2.19 11.86
C THR A 227 12.60 -1.09 10.84
N GLU A 228 12.41 0.19 11.21
CA GLU A 228 12.62 1.35 10.32
C GLU A 228 14.03 1.97 10.37
N TYR A 229 14.85 1.57 11.35
CA TYR A 229 16.11 2.27 11.67
C TYR A 229 17.27 1.39 12.14
N TYR A 230 17.12 0.06 12.21
CA TYR A 230 18.22 -0.85 12.59
C TYR A 230 19.49 -0.63 11.75
N SER A 231 19.36 -0.33 10.46
CA SER A 231 20.47 -0.04 9.54
C SER A 231 21.05 1.38 9.66
N LYS A 232 20.42 2.26 10.45
CA LYS A 232 20.80 3.67 10.64
C LYS A 232 21.43 3.93 12.01
N ILE A 233 20.98 3.22 13.04
CA ILE A 233 21.41 3.40 14.43
C ILE A 233 22.42 2.31 14.81
N PRO A 234 23.62 2.65 15.32
CA PRO A 234 24.63 1.65 15.68
C PRO A 234 24.19 0.81 16.88
N SER A 235 24.67 -0.43 16.96
CA SER A 235 24.26 -1.41 17.98
C SER A 235 24.53 -0.96 19.42
N ASP A 236 25.60 -0.21 19.69
CA ASP A 236 25.87 0.40 21.00
C ASP A 236 24.77 1.36 21.46
N VAL A 237 24.19 2.14 20.53
CA VAL A 237 23.07 3.04 20.83
C VAL A 237 21.79 2.23 21.02
N LEU A 238 21.53 1.19 20.21
CA LEU A 238 20.39 0.30 20.43
C LEU A 238 20.45 -0.39 21.81
N VAL A 239 21.61 -0.88 22.21
CA VAL A 239 21.82 -1.45 23.55
C VAL A 239 21.61 -0.39 24.64
N LYS A 240 22.11 0.85 24.46
CA LYS A 240 21.85 1.94 25.41
C LYS A 240 20.35 2.23 25.54
N LEU A 241 19.62 2.32 24.42
CA LEU A 241 18.17 2.55 24.38
C LEU A 241 17.37 1.46 25.10
N ILE A 242 17.68 0.18 24.84
CA ILE A 242 17.04 -0.96 25.52
C ILE A 242 17.39 -0.95 27.02
N THR A 243 18.65 -0.65 27.36
CA THR A 243 19.13 -0.55 28.75
C THR A 243 18.42 0.60 29.50
N SER A 244 18.19 1.76 28.86
CA SER A 244 17.48 2.90 29.45
C SER A 244 15.97 2.70 29.55
N GLY A 245 15.36 2.02 28.58
CA GLY A 245 13.96 1.58 28.67
C GLY A 245 13.74 0.60 29.81
N GLY A 246 14.61 -0.41 29.94
CA GLY A 246 14.65 -1.36 31.04
C GLY A 246 13.26 -1.89 31.44
N PRO A 247 12.77 -1.56 32.66
CA PRO A 247 11.49 -2.07 33.18
C PRO A 247 10.25 -1.47 32.50
N PHE A 248 10.38 -0.39 31.71
CA PHE A 248 9.29 0.22 30.95
C PHE A 248 9.06 -0.44 29.58
N VAL A 249 10.03 -1.18 29.04
CA VAL A 249 9.90 -1.86 27.74
C VAL A 249 8.79 -2.91 27.82
N ARG A 250 7.75 -2.75 27.00
CA ARG A 250 6.61 -3.68 26.86
C ARG A 250 6.57 -4.35 25.49
N ASP A 251 7.00 -3.66 24.45
CA ASP A 251 7.03 -4.13 23.06
C ASP A 251 8.47 -4.01 22.57
N LEU A 252 9.15 -5.14 22.38
CA LEU A 252 10.56 -5.25 21.99
C LEU A 252 10.66 -6.02 20.67
N ASN A 253 10.67 -5.30 19.56
CA ASN A 253 10.85 -5.83 18.22
C ASN A 253 12.22 -5.45 17.66
N LEU A 254 13.09 -6.46 17.54
CA LEU A 254 14.47 -6.33 17.06
C LEU A 254 14.64 -6.87 15.63
N ARG A 255 13.54 -7.09 14.89
CA ARG A 255 13.52 -7.73 13.56
C ARG A 255 14.62 -7.18 12.63
N GLY A 256 15.41 -8.09 12.07
CA GLY A 256 16.52 -7.77 11.16
C GLY A 256 17.81 -7.25 11.82
N CYS A 257 17.90 -7.15 13.15
CA CYS A 257 19.09 -6.64 13.86
C CYS A 257 20.27 -7.63 13.89
N VAL A 258 20.83 -7.99 12.73
CA VAL A 258 22.03 -8.86 12.63
C VAL A 258 23.21 -8.29 13.45
N GLN A 259 23.35 -6.96 13.46
CA GLN A 259 24.36 -6.21 14.22
C GLN A 259 24.26 -6.32 15.75
N MET A 260 23.16 -6.88 16.29
CA MET A 260 23.02 -7.09 17.72
C MET A 260 23.68 -8.39 18.20
N HIS A 261 24.16 -9.28 17.32
CA HIS A 261 24.68 -10.60 17.69
C HIS A 261 25.74 -10.54 18.81
N GLU A 262 26.91 -9.98 18.53
CA GLU A 262 28.04 -9.88 19.48
C GLU A 262 27.69 -9.06 20.73
N LYS A 263 26.84 -8.04 20.56
CA LYS A 263 26.35 -7.18 21.64
C LYS A 263 25.33 -7.89 22.54
N TRP A 264 24.58 -8.87 22.02
CA TRP A 264 23.67 -9.71 22.81
C TRP A 264 24.40 -10.89 23.46
N SER A 265 25.52 -11.35 22.89
CA SER A 265 26.41 -12.31 23.57
C SER A 265 27.14 -11.68 24.77
N SER A 266 27.35 -10.36 24.78
CA SER A 266 28.04 -9.62 25.85
C SER A 266 27.08 -8.93 26.84
N ASP A 267 26.13 -8.12 26.35
CA ASP A 267 25.18 -7.35 27.18
C ASP A 267 23.79 -8.03 27.32
N GLY A 268 23.57 -9.19 26.70
CA GLY A 268 22.25 -9.85 26.68
C GLY A 268 21.73 -10.27 28.06
N GLU A 269 22.60 -10.58 29.03
CA GLU A 269 22.20 -10.80 30.42
C GLU A 269 21.71 -9.51 31.07
N ARG A 270 22.42 -8.38 30.89
CA ARG A 270 21.99 -7.05 31.36
C ARG A 270 20.64 -6.66 30.76
N ILE A 271 20.44 -6.90 29.46
CA ILE A 271 19.15 -6.67 28.78
C ILE A 271 18.04 -7.55 29.39
N SER A 272 18.32 -8.85 29.60
CA SER A 272 17.36 -9.81 30.17
C SER A 272 16.96 -9.52 31.61
N ASP A 273 17.87 -8.93 32.40
CA ASP A 273 17.61 -8.56 33.79
C ASP A 273 17.05 -7.13 33.98
N LEU A 274 17.17 -6.25 32.99
CA LEU A 274 16.48 -4.95 33.02
C LEU A 274 15.07 -5.04 32.42
N CYS A 275 14.92 -5.68 31.26
CA CYS A 275 13.65 -5.82 30.56
C CYS A 275 12.87 -7.05 31.06
N ARG A 276 12.20 -6.90 32.22
CA ARG A 276 11.39 -7.97 32.86
C ARG A 276 9.86 -7.85 32.68
N ASN A 277 9.39 -6.77 32.04
CA ASN A 277 7.96 -6.48 31.81
C ASN A 277 7.52 -6.66 30.35
N VAL A 278 8.30 -7.36 29.53
CA VAL A 278 8.05 -7.45 28.10
C VAL A 278 6.80 -8.31 27.83
N VAL A 279 5.91 -7.79 27.00
CA VAL A 279 4.62 -8.37 26.62
C VAL A 279 4.66 -8.86 25.17
N LYS A 280 5.32 -8.10 24.28
CA LYS A 280 5.60 -8.52 22.91
C LYS A 280 7.10 -8.60 22.69
N PHE A 281 7.55 -9.71 22.12
CA PHE A 281 8.95 -9.97 21.82
C PHE A 281 9.10 -10.49 20.40
N SER A 282 9.96 -9.88 19.60
CA SER A 282 10.20 -10.27 18.22
C SER A 282 11.69 -10.22 17.89
N LEU A 283 12.25 -11.36 17.48
CA LEU A 283 13.65 -11.56 17.11
C LEU A 283 13.81 -12.05 15.66
N GLU A 284 12.78 -11.93 14.82
CA GLU A 284 12.77 -12.48 13.46
C GLU A 284 13.97 -11.99 12.62
N GLY A 285 14.67 -12.93 11.97
CA GLY A 285 15.85 -12.63 11.16
C GLY A 285 17.09 -12.16 11.94
N CYS A 286 17.08 -12.20 13.27
CA CYS A 286 18.27 -11.93 14.08
C CYS A 286 19.24 -13.12 14.08
N ARG A 287 20.48 -12.88 14.52
CA ARG A 287 21.43 -13.95 14.89
C ARG A 287 21.75 -13.78 16.36
N ILE A 288 21.17 -14.63 17.21
CA ILE A 288 21.27 -14.53 18.67
C ILE A 288 21.46 -15.92 19.27
N ASP A 289 22.35 -15.99 20.26
CA ASP A 289 22.73 -17.23 20.93
C ASP A 289 21.57 -17.86 21.71
N LYS A 290 21.51 -19.18 21.62
CA LYS A 290 20.53 -20.04 22.31
C LYS A 290 20.45 -19.76 23.81
N ALA A 291 21.60 -19.55 24.47
CA ALA A 291 21.66 -19.27 25.91
C ALA A 291 20.96 -17.95 26.27
N SER A 292 21.24 -16.88 25.52
CA SER A 292 20.70 -15.55 25.77
C SER A 292 19.22 -15.41 25.41
N ILE A 293 18.72 -16.21 24.46
CA ILE A 293 17.26 -16.35 24.25
C ILE A 293 16.63 -17.04 25.46
N TYR A 294 17.28 -18.06 26.02
CA TYR A 294 16.73 -18.84 27.13
C TYR A 294 16.71 -18.04 28.44
N SER A 295 17.74 -17.24 28.73
CA SER A 295 17.74 -16.33 29.89
C SER A 295 16.61 -15.30 29.79
N PHE A 296 16.42 -14.68 28.62
CA PHE A 296 15.37 -13.69 28.39
C PHE A 296 13.96 -14.27 28.59
N LEU A 297 13.69 -15.45 28.02
CA LEU A 297 12.40 -16.16 28.14
C LEU A 297 12.16 -16.70 29.56
N LEU A 298 13.20 -17.02 30.33
CA LEU A 298 13.08 -17.40 31.74
C LEU A 298 12.73 -16.20 32.65
N ARG A 299 13.15 -14.98 32.29
CA ARG A 299 12.89 -13.76 33.08
C ARG A 299 11.54 -13.11 32.80
N ASN A 300 10.99 -13.23 31.59
CA ASN A 300 9.78 -12.51 31.17
C ASN A 300 8.51 -13.39 31.21
N SER A 301 7.81 -13.40 32.35
CA SER A 301 6.56 -14.18 32.52
C SER A 301 5.29 -13.52 31.97
N ARG A 302 5.40 -12.29 31.47
CA ARG A 302 4.28 -11.47 30.96
C ARG A 302 4.13 -11.51 29.43
N LEU A 303 4.91 -12.34 28.73
CA LEU A 303 4.88 -12.47 27.28
C LEU A 303 3.53 -13.01 26.79
N GLN A 304 2.89 -12.22 25.93
CA GLN A 304 1.64 -12.52 25.22
C GLN A 304 1.90 -12.76 23.72
N TYR A 305 2.91 -12.10 23.14
CA TYR A 305 3.30 -12.26 21.74
C TYR A 305 4.79 -12.61 21.66
N ILE A 306 5.11 -13.73 20.99
CA ILE A 306 6.48 -14.18 20.74
C ILE A 306 6.65 -14.47 19.23
N ASN A 307 7.54 -13.73 18.56
CA ASN A 307 7.98 -14.03 17.19
C ASN A 307 9.47 -14.41 17.18
N LEU A 308 9.73 -15.66 16.83
CA LEU A 308 11.04 -16.29 16.72
C LEU A 308 11.31 -16.82 15.31
N SER A 309 10.54 -16.39 14.30
CA SER A 309 10.57 -16.93 12.94
C SER A 309 11.97 -16.84 12.30
N GLY A 310 12.39 -17.92 11.65
CA GLY A 310 13.69 -18.06 11.00
C GLY A 310 14.90 -18.25 11.93
N LEU A 311 14.70 -18.49 13.23
CA LEU A 311 15.80 -18.65 14.19
C LEU A 311 16.22 -20.12 14.38
N SER A 312 17.29 -20.52 13.72
CA SER A 312 17.89 -21.86 13.88
C SER A 312 18.44 -22.16 15.29
N SER A 313 18.68 -21.13 16.13
CA SER A 313 19.11 -21.29 17.53
C SER A 313 17.95 -21.67 18.49
N VAL A 314 16.70 -21.51 18.05
CA VAL A 314 15.49 -21.88 18.80
C VAL A 314 15.20 -23.37 18.59
N THR A 315 14.86 -24.07 19.68
CA THR A 315 14.65 -25.53 19.64
C THR A 315 13.50 -25.97 20.55
N ASN A 316 13.13 -27.26 20.52
CA ASN A 316 12.18 -27.88 21.46
C ASN A 316 12.50 -27.64 22.97
N SER A 317 13.73 -27.26 23.32
CA SER A 317 14.09 -26.83 24.69
C SER A 317 13.63 -25.40 24.99
N ALA A 318 13.64 -24.50 24.00
CA ALA A 318 13.03 -23.17 24.10
C ALA A 318 11.51 -23.31 24.30
N MET A 319 10.86 -24.19 23.54
CA MET A 319 9.42 -24.44 23.68
C MET A 319 9.05 -24.94 25.09
N LYS A 320 9.91 -25.78 25.69
CA LYS A 320 9.78 -26.23 27.09
C LYS A 320 9.96 -25.10 28.11
N ILE A 321 10.73 -24.06 27.80
CA ILE A 321 10.89 -22.85 28.64
C ILE A 321 9.65 -21.97 28.49
N ILE A 322 9.22 -21.67 27.27
CA ILE A 322 8.01 -20.85 26.99
C ILE A 322 6.78 -21.45 27.69
N ALA A 323 6.55 -22.76 27.56
CA ALA A 323 5.44 -23.47 28.20
C ALA A 323 5.46 -23.43 29.75
N ARG A 324 6.62 -23.14 30.36
CA ARG A 324 6.77 -23.02 31.83
C ARG A 324 6.73 -21.57 32.32
N SER A 325 7.30 -20.65 31.55
CA SER A 325 7.48 -19.25 31.96
C SER A 325 6.35 -18.33 31.47
N CYS A 326 5.71 -18.63 30.34
CA CYS A 326 4.81 -17.73 29.62
C CYS A 326 3.35 -18.27 29.53
N PRO A 327 2.63 -18.45 30.65
CA PRO A 327 1.27 -19.00 30.62
C PRO A 327 0.22 -18.06 30.00
N GLN A 328 0.56 -16.78 29.81
CA GLN A 328 -0.30 -15.74 29.21
C GLN A 328 -0.14 -15.60 27.69
N LEU A 329 0.60 -16.52 27.04
CA LEU A 329 0.89 -16.47 25.61
C LEU A 329 -0.39 -16.56 24.76
N GLU A 330 -0.63 -15.55 23.92
CA GLU A 330 -1.76 -15.48 22.98
C GLU A 330 -1.32 -15.68 21.52
N THR A 331 -0.08 -15.28 21.16
CA THR A 331 0.49 -15.44 19.82
C THR A 331 1.90 -16.04 19.88
N LEU A 332 2.12 -17.09 19.09
CA LEU A 332 3.44 -17.68 18.86
C LEU A 332 3.71 -17.84 17.37
N ASN A 333 4.79 -17.22 16.89
CA ASN A 333 5.37 -17.49 15.58
C ASN A 333 6.74 -18.15 15.73
N VAL A 334 6.85 -19.37 15.20
CA VAL A 334 8.08 -20.17 15.10
C VAL A 334 8.27 -20.73 13.68
N SER A 335 7.60 -20.16 12.66
CA SER A 335 7.78 -20.59 11.28
C SER A 335 9.27 -20.56 10.87
N TRP A 336 9.70 -21.50 10.02
CA TRP A 336 11.09 -21.67 9.58
C TRP A 336 12.11 -21.97 10.70
N CYS A 337 11.68 -22.46 11.87
CA CYS A 337 12.58 -22.89 12.96
C CYS A 337 12.91 -24.38 12.86
N SER A 338 13.90 -24.74 12.04
CA SER A 338 14.26 -26.13 11.69
C SER A 338 14.68 -27.08 12.84
N ASN A 339 14.83 -26.57 14.07
CA ASN A 339 15.13 -27.35 15.28
C ASN A 339 13.94 -27.44 16.27
N VAL A 340 12.73 -27.07 15.81
CA VAL A 340 11.46 -27.16 16.54
C VAL A 340 10.54 -28.15 15.82
N ASP A 341 9.93 -29.05 16.58
CA ASP A 341 8.96 -30.04 16.10
C ASP A 341 7.62 -29.87 16.84
N THR A 342 6.57 -30.52 16.35
CA THR A 342 5.28 -30.61 17.05
C THR A 342 5.38 -31.15 18.48
N THR A 343 6.38 -32.00 18.80
CA THR A 343 6.64 -32.46 20.19
C THR A 343 7.03 -31.34 21.15
N GLY A 344 7.61 -30.25 20.64
CA GLY A 344 7.85 -29.01 21.38
C GLY A 344 6.56 -28.19 21.53
N LEU A 345 5.82 -28.03 20.43
CA LEU A 345 4.57 -27.27 20.39
C LEU A 345 3.45 -27.89 21.24
N LEU A 346 3.37 -29.22 21.33
CA LEU A 346 2.47 -29.97 22.20
C LEU A 346 2.57 -29.52 23.67
N ARG A 347 3.77 -29.16 24.14
CA ARG A 347 3.96 -28.63 25.50
C ARG A 347 3.34 -27.24 25.66
N ILE A 348 3.44 -26.41 24.62
CA ILE A 348 2.85 -25.06 24.60
C ILE A 348 1.33 -25.13 24.52
N VAL A 349 0.77 -25.96 23.63
CA VAL A 349 -0.69 -26.19 23.51
C VAL A 349 -1.27 -26.72 24.83
N LYS A 350 -0.54 -27.59 25.55
CA LYS A 350 -0.97 -28.09 26.86
C LYS A 350 -0.84 -27.06 28.00
N SER A 351 0.14 -26.16 27.98
CA SER A 351 0.36 -25.19 29.07
C SER A 351 -0.24 -23.79 28.87
N CYS A 352 -0.23 -23.25 27.65
CA CYS A 352 -0.61 -21.87 27.33
C CYS A 352 -2.09 -21.77 26.93
N GLY A 353 -2.99 -21.83 27.93
CA GLY A 353 -4.45 -21.84 27.74
C GLY A 353 -5.08 -20.58 27.14
N ARG A 354 -4.29 -19.59 26.71
CA ARG A 354 -4.75 -18.37 26.01
C ARG A 354 -4.28 -18.29 24.55
N LEU A 355 -3.61 -19.30 24.03
CA LEU A 355 -3.05 -19.29 22.68
C LEU A 355 -4.16 -19.22 21.62
N LYS A 356 -4.12 -18.18 20.78
CA LYS A 356 -5.08 -17.87 19.71
C LYS A 356 -4.46 -17.92 18.32
N ASP A 357 -3.21 -17.48 18.18
CA ASP A 357 -2.49 -17.40 16.91
C ASP A 357 -1.21 -18.26 17.00
N LEU A 358 -1.20 -19.38 16.28
CA LEU A 358 -0.06 -20.29 16.19
C LEU A 358 0.43 -20.36 14.74
N ARG A 359 1.70 -19.99 14.55
CA ARG A 359 2.38 -20.02 13.24
C ARG A 359 3.60 -20.92 13.31
N ALA A 360 3.54 -21.98 12.52
CA ALA A 360 4.45 -23.12 12.55
C ALA A 360 4.68 -23.66 11.12
N SER A 361 4.83 -22.75 10.15
CA SER A 361 5.20 -23.10 8.77
C SER A 361 6.60 -23.74 8.74
N GLU A 362 6.79 -24.74 7.87
CA GLU A 362 8.07 -25.46 7.72
C GLU A 362 8.58 -26.12 9.03
N ILE A 363 7.65 -26.59 9.86
CA ILE A 363 7.90 -27.44 11.03
C ILE A 363 7.44 -28.87 10.74
N ARG A 364 8.11 -29.86 11.34
CA ARG A 364 7.87 -31.29 11.12
C ARG A 364 7.08 -31.94 12.26
N GLY A 365 6.42 -33.06 11.94
CA GLY A 365 5.69 -33.89 12.88
C GLY A 365 4.21 -33.56 12.99
N PHE A 366 3.60 -32.90 11.99
CA PHE A 366 2.14 -32.68 11.97
C PHE A 366 1.34 -33.99 11.82
N LYS A 367 2.03 -35.08 11.50
CA LYS A 367 1.52 -36.47 11.61
C LYS A 367 1.33 -36.97 13.05
N ASP A 368 1.85 -36.29 14.08
CA ASP A 368 1.68 -36.71 15.48
C ASP A 368 0.24 -36.50 15.97
N GLU A 369 -0.50 -37.60 16.05
CA GLU A 369 -1.85 -37.67 16.61
C GLU A 369 -1.94 -37.01 18.00
N LYS A 370 -0.89 -37.06 18.83
CA LYS A 370 -0.90 -36.49 20.19
C LYS A 370 -0.80 -34.96 20.19
N PHE A 371 -0.18 -34.38 19.17
CA PHE A 371 -0.18 -32.93 18.95
C PHE A 371 -1.55 -32.47 18.44
N THR A 372 -2.05 -33.16 17.41
CA THR A 372 -3.31 -32.88 16.74
C THR A 372 -4.52 -33.03 17.66
N LEU A 373 -4.58 -34.09 18.47
CA LEU A 373 -5.63 -34.29 19.47
C LEU A 373 -5.58 -33.19 20.55
N ALA A 374 -4.39 -32.76 20.98
CA ALA A 374 -4.27 -31.67 21.96
C ALA A 374 -4.73 -30.31 21.42
N LEU A 375 -4.62 -30.07 20.10
CA LEU A 375 -5.23 -28.91 19.45
C LEU A 375 -6.77 -29.05 19.40
N PHE A 376 -7.29 -30.24 19.09
CA PHE A 376 -8.72 -30.53 19.09
C PHE A 376 -9.35 -30.36 20.49
N GLU A 377 -8.71 -30.88 21.54
CA GLU A 377 -9.12 -30.73 22.95
C GLU A 377 -9.15 -29.25 23.39
N ARG A 378 -8.19 -28.44 22.93
CA ARG A 378 -8.06 -27.03 23.35
C ARG A 378 -9.08 -26.11 22.70
N ASN A 379 -9.23 -26.16 21.37
CA ASN A 379 -10.15 -25.30 20.61
C ASN A 379 -10.11 -23.80 21.02
N THR A 380 -8.90 -23.28 21.25
CA THR A 380 -8.63 -21.87 21.59
C THR A 380 -8.12 -21.02 20.42
N LEU A 381 -7.71 -21.65 19.32
CA LEU A 381 -7.06 -20.99 18.20
C LEU A 381 -8.07 -20.28 17.28
N ASP A 382 -7.88 -18.97 17.12
CA ASP A 382 -8.52 -18.15 16.08
C ASP A 382 -7.73 -18.22 14.75
N ARG A 383 -6.40 -18.44 14.80
CA ARG A 383 -5.51 -18.50 13.64
C ARG A 383 -4.51 -19.65 13.77
N LEU A 384 -4.45 -20.50 12.75
CA LEU A 384 -3.49 -21.60 12.64
C LEU A 384 -2.82 -21.55 11.25
N ILE A 385 -1.51 -21.39 11.25
CA ILE A 385 -0.68 -21.26 10.04
C ILE A 385 0.36 -22.38 10.06
N MET A 386 0.23 -23.33 9.13
CA MET A 386 1.06 -24.55 9.05
C MET A 386 1.38 -24.92 7.58
N SER A 387 1.69 -23.92 6.78
CA SER A 387 2.20 -24.05 5.41
C SER A 387 3.56 -24.75 5.31
N ARG A 388 3.83 -25.48 4.22
CA ARG A 388 5.03 -26.35 4.05
C ARG A 388 5.23 -27.36 5.18
N THR A 389 4.18 -28.07 5.60
CA THR A 389 4.27 -29.08 6.67
C THR A 389 3.94 -30.48 6.17
N ASP A 390 4.29 -31.48 6.98
CA ASP A 390 4.03 -32.90 6.74
C ASP A 390 2.60 -33.30 7.20
N LEU A 391 1.63 -32.42 7.04
CA LEU A 391 0.22 -32.63 7.44
C LEU A 391 -0.47 -33.63 6.49
N THR A 392 -1.09 -34.68 7.05
CA THR A 392 -1.90 -35.64 6.29
C THR A 392 -3.40 -35.37 6.41
N ASP A 393 -4.19 -35.91 5.47
CA ASP A 393 -5.66 -35.99 5.58
C ASP A 393 -6.16 -36.53 6.93
N GLN A 394 -5.55 -37.59 7.45
CA GLN A 394 -5.94 -38.18 8.73
C GLN A 394 -5.61 -37.23 9.90
N SER A 395 -4.48 -36.53 9.84
CA SER A 395 -4.13 -35.50 10.81
C SER A 395 -5.10 -34.31 10.75
N LEU A 396 -5.44 -33.83 9.55
CA LEU A 396 -6.41 -32.75 9.39
C LEU A 396 -7.81 -33.19 9.88
N LYS A 397 -8.24 -34.42 9.57
CA LYS A 397 -9.47 -35.00 10.11
C LYS A 397 -9.48 -35.04 11.64
N MET A 398 -8.41 -35.54 12.26
CA MET A 398 -8.27 -35.59 13.72
C MET A 398 -8.24 -34.19 14.37
N LEU A 399 -7.75 -33.16 13.67
CA LEU A 399 -7.76 -31.76 14.17
C LEU A 399 -9.17 -31.18 14.28
N ILE A 400 -10.07 -31.58 13.38
CA ILE A 400 -11.43 -31.04 13.26
C ILE A 400 -12.46 -31.93 13.95
N HIS A 401 -12.29 -33.26 13.87
CA HIS A 401 -13.23 -34.27 14.36
C HIS A 401 -12.79 -34.95 15.67
N GLY A 402 -11.50 -34.88 16.03
CA GLY A 402 -10.96 -35.62 17.18
C GLY A 402 -10.85 -37.12 16.94
N GLU A 403 -10.49 -37.85 17.98
CA GLU A 403 -10.37 -39.30 17.97
C GLU A 403 -11.74 -39.98 18.05
N ASN A 404 -12.08 -40.82 17.06
CA ASN A 404 -13.28 -41.65 17.02
C ASN A 404 -14.60 -40.91 17.41
N PRO A 405 -14.98 -39.85 16.65
CA PRO A 405 -16.19 -39.07 16.94
C PRO A 405 -17.47 -39.92 16.87
N VAL A 406 -18.47 -39.55 17.67
CA VAL A 406 -19.84 -40.04 17.49
C VAL A 406 -20.41 -39.47 16.19
N MET A 407 -20.85 -40.34 15.28
CA MET A 407 -21.44 -39.94 13.99
C MET A 407 -22.96 -39.79 14.10
N ASP A 408 -23.49 -38.70 13.55
CA ASP A 408 -24.91 -38.56 13.21
C ASP A 408 -25.21 -39.46 12.00
N ILE A 409 -26.07 -40.46 12.22
CA ILE A 409 -26.46 -41.48 11.24
C ILE A 409 -27.30 -40.87 10.10
N LEU A 410 -27.99 -39.74 10.33
CA LEU A 410 -28.85 -39.09 9.33
C LEU A 410 -28.08 -38.10 8.46
N ALA A 411 -27.01 -37.49 8.99
CA ALA A 411 -26.20 -36.49 8.29
C ALA A 411 -24.83 -37.00 7.80
N ASP A 412 -24.46 -38.24 8.13
CA ASP A 412 -23.11 -38.82 7.99
C ASP A 412 -22.01 -37.87 8.50
N ARG A 413 -22.26 -37.27 9.66
CA ARG A 413 -21.45 -36.16 10.19
C ARG A 413 -20.99 -36.41 11.63
N PRO A 414 -19.72 -36.15 11.98
CA PRO A 414 -19.27 -36.19 13.37
C PRO A 414 -19.94 -35.11 14.23
N ILE A 415 -20.47 -35.51 15.38
CA ILE A 415 -21.08 -34.63 16.38
C ILE A 415 -19.97 -34.04 17.25
N VAL A 416 -19.38 -32.93 16.78
CA VAL A 416 -18.24 -32.27 17.42
C VAL A 416 -18.48 -30.77 17.63
N PRO A 417 -17.96 -30.15 18.71
CA PRO A 417 -18.09 -28.71 18.89
C PRO A 417 -17.31 -27.97 17.80
N PRO A 418 -17.90 -26.92 17.19
CA PRO A 418 -17.29 -26.19 16.07
C PRO A 418 -15.93 -25.60 16.46
N ARG A 419 -15.02 -25.56 15.49
CA ARG A 419 -13.69 -24.98 15.67
C ARG A 419 -13.77 -23.45 15.63
N LYS A 420 -12.97 -22.78 16.46
CA LYS A 420 -12.87 -21.30 16.48
C LYS A 420 -11.98 -20.70 15.38
N PHE A 421 -11.49 -21.51 14.45
CA PHE A 421 -10.60 -21.05 13.39
C PHE A 421 -11.29 -19.99 12.52
N ARG A 422 -10.80 -18.75 12.61
CA ARG A 422 -11.07 -17.66 11.66
C ARG A 422 -10.11 -17.71 10.49
N HIS A 423 -8.87 -18.15 10.70
CA HIS A 423 -7.88 -18.24 9.63
C HIS A 423 -7.12 -19.56 9.67
N LEU A 424 -7.12 -20.27 8.54
CA LEU A 424 -6.43 -21.53 8.36
C LEU A 424 -5.55 -21.47 7.10
N ASP A 425 -4.24 -21.64 7.28
CA ASP A 425 -3.26 -21.75 6.19
C ASP A 425 -2.65 -23.15 6.14
N LEU A 426 -2.91 -23.83 5.03
CA LEU A 426 -2.44 -25.16 4.64
C LEU A 426 -1.59 -25.11 3.35
N HIS A 427 -1.11 -23.94 2.91
CA HIS A 427 -0.39 -23.79 1.64
C HIS A 427 0.82 -24.73 1.55
N GLN A 428 0.94 -25.40 0.41
CA GLN A 428 2.03 -26.32 0.09
C GLN A 428 2.13 -27.50 1.09
N CYS A 429 0.98 -28.06 1.49
CA CYS A 429 0.87 -29.31 2.24
C CYS A 429 0.50 -30.46 1.27
N PRO A 430 1.48 -31.24 0.77
CA PRO A 430 1.27 -32.17 -0.36
C PRO A 430 0.55 -33.47 0.00
N GLU A 431 0.34 -33.76 1.29
CA GLU A 431 -0.39 -34.95 1.77
C GLU A 431 -1.83 -34.62 2.21
N VAL A 432 -2.36 -33.48 1.74
CA VAL A 432 -3.76 -33.04 1.92
C VAL A 432 -4.51 -33.15 0.58
N SER A 433 -5.58 -33.95 0.58
CA SER A 433 -6.48 -34.17 -0.55
C SER A 433 -7.91 -33.71 -0.23
N ASP A 434 -8.83 -33.94 -1.18
CA ASP A 434 -10.27 -33.74 -0.98
C ASP A 434 -10.81 -34.39 0.31
N HIS A 435 -10.28 -35.55 0.72
CA HIS A 435 -10.74 -36.24 1.93
C HIS A 435 -10.40 -35.48 3.22
N GLY A 436 -9.21 -34.90 3.32
CA GLY A 436 -8.82 -34.06 4.44
C GLY A 436 -9.54 -32.74 4.44
N LEU A 437 -9.60 -32.04 3.29
CA LEU A 437 -10.24 -30.73 3.22
C LEU A 437 -11.74 -30.80 3.50
N LYS A 438 -12.44 -31.83 3.02
CA LYS A 438 -13.86 -32.06 3.33
C LYS A 438 -14.16 -32.20 4.83
N SER A 439 -13.17 -32.59 5.66
CA SER A 439 -13.37 -32.65 7.12
C SER A 439 -13.72 -31.29 7.75
N LEU A 440 -13.30 -30.18 7.13
CA LEU A 440 -13.61 -28.82 7.56
C LEU A 440 -15.10 -28.47 7.38
N ALA A 441 -15.78 -29.05 6.39
CA ALA A 441 -17.14 -28.68 6.02
C ALA A 441 -18.10 -28.74 7.23
N HIS A 442 -18.92 -27.71 7.40
CA HIS A 442 -19.82 -27.46 8.54
C HIS A 442 -19.15 -27.31 9.93
N ASN A 443 -17.84 -27.56 10.09
CA ASN A 443 -17.14 -27.60 11.38
C ASN A 443 -16.32 -26.32 11.69
N VAL A 444 -16.11 -25.46 10.68
CA VAL A 444 -15.46 -24.13 10.80
C VAL A 444 -16.39 -22.99 10.36
N PRO A 445 -17.59 -22.81 10.95
CA PRO A 445 -18.58 -21.83 10.47
C PRO A 445 -18.09 -20.37 10.49
N ASP A 446 -17.22 -20.04 11.45
CA ASP A 446 -16.66 -18.69 11.67
C ASP A 446 -15.38 -18.43 10.85
N LEU A 447 -15.08 -19.23 9.83
CA LEU A 447 -13.87 -19.09 9.02
C LEU A 447 -13.92 -17.81 8.16
N GLU A 448 -13.04 -16.87 8.46
CA GLU A 448 -12.84 -15.61 7.74
C GLU A 448 -11.79 -15.72 6.62
N GLY A 449 -10.85 -16.67 6.70
CA GLY A 449 -9.78 -16.85 5.71
C GLY A 449 -9.31 -18.29 5.55
N LEU A 450 -9.20 -18.75 4.30
CA LEU A 450 -8.72 -20.08 3.93
C LEU A 450 -7.64 -19.98 2.85
N GLN A 451 -6.48 -20.60 3.11
CA GLN A 451 -5.37 -20.68 2.17
C GLN A 451 -4.96 -22.14 1.98
N VAL A 452 -5.10 -22.66 0.77
CA VAL A 452 -4.85 -24.07 0.40
C VAL A 452 -4.07 -24.19 -0.92
N SER A 453 -3.31 -23.16 -1.25
CA SER A 453 -2.56 -23.02 -2.50
C SER A 453 -1.40 -24.02 -2.58
N GLN A 454 -1.10 -24.57 -3.77
CA GLN A 454 -0.11 -25.64 -3.98
C GLN A 454 -0.44 -26.99 -3.29
N CYS A 455 -1.72 -27.31 -3.14
CA CYS A 455 -2.21 -28.62 -2.70
C CYS A 455 -2.78 -29.41 -3.89
N SER A 456 -1.90 -30.00 -4.69
CA SER A 456 -2.19 -30.56 -6.04
C SER A 456 -3.25 -31.66 -6.12
N ASP A 457 -3.71 -32.22 -4.99
CA ASP A 457 -4.75 -33.27 -4.93
C ASP A 457 -6.13 -32.77 -4.47
N LEU A 458 -6.33 -31.45 -4.40
CA LEU A 458 -7.66 -30.84 -4.26
C LEU A 458 -8.39 -30.75 -5.61
N THR A 459 -9.70 -30.96 -5.59
CA THR A 459 -10.62 -30.73 -6.72
C THR A 459 -11.75 -29.78 -6.31
N ASP A 460 -12.62 -29.44 -7.28
CA ASP A 460 -13.81 -28.62 -7.03
C ASP A 460 -14.65 -29.10 -5.85
N VAL A 461 -14.78 -30.43 -5.64
CA VAL A 461 -15.74 -31.01 -4.70
C VAL A 461 -15.46 -30.58 -3.25
N SER A 462 -14.21 -30.68 -2.80
CA SER A 462 -13.87 -30.35 -1.40
C SER A 462 -13.91 -28.85 -1.13
N VAL A 463 -13.43 -28.04 -2.09
CA VAL A 463 -13.46 -26.58 -2.01
C VAL A 463 -14.91 -26.07 -2.00
N MET A 464 -15.79 -26.66 -2.82
CA MET A 464 -17.23 -26.36 -2.81
C MET A 464 -17.92 -26.74 -1.50
N ASP A 465 -17.61 -27.91 -0.90
CA ASP A 465 -18.19 -28.34 0.38
C ASP A 465 -17.79 -27.40 1.54
N VAL A 466 -16.57 -26.86 1.55
CA VAL A 466 -16.14 -25.86 2.54
C VAL A 466 -16.78 -24.49 2.26
N ILE A 467 -16.78 -24.00 1.01
CA ILE A 467 -17.37 -22.70 0.64
C ILE A 467 -18.87 -22.63 0.96
N ARG A 468 -19.61 -23.72 0.74
CA ARG A 468 -21.04 -23.82 1.09
C ARG A 468 -21.34 -23.64 2.58
N THR A 469 -20.33 -23.84 3.45
CA THR A 469 -20.50 -23.97 4.90
C THR A 469 -19.75 -22.92 5.72
N THR A 470 -19.13 -21.94 5.06
CA THR A 470 -18.28 -20.88 5.65
C THR A 470 -18.82 -19.47 5.33
N PRO A 471 -19.99 -19.05 5.87
CA PRO A 471 -20.70 -17.82 5.47
C PRO A 471 -19.94 -16.52 5.71
N HIS A 472 -18.89 -16.54 6.55
CA HIS A 472 -18.06 -15.39 6.90
C HIS A 472 -16.74 -15.30 6.13
N LEU A 473 -16.49 -16.21 5.17
CA LEU A 473 -15.25 -16.25 4.40
C LEU A 473 -15.03 -14.94 3.63
N SER A 474 -13.89 -14.30 3.92
CA SER A 474 -13.50 -12.98 3.41
C SER A 474 -12.21 -13.03 2.58
N HIS A 475 -11.33 -13.99 2.86
CA HIS A 475 -10.08 -14.22 2.15
C HIS A 475 -10.02 -15.68 1.67
N LEU A 476 -9.79 -15.91 0.38
CA LEU A 476 -9.71 -17.24 -0.20
C LEU A 476 -8.53 -17.34 -1.17
N GLU A 477 -7.58 -18.22 -0.87
CA GLU A 477 -6.35 -18.39 -1.64
C GLU A 477 -6.25 -19.83 -2.18
N LEU A 478 -6.44 -19.94 -3.49
CA LEU A 478 -6.57 -21.16 -4.30
C LEU A 478 -5.52 -21.20 -5.43
N GLU A 479 -4.35 -20.58 -5.23
CA GLU A 479 -3.28 -20.52 -6.23
C GLU A 479 -2.67 -21.90 -6.49
N ASP A 480 -2.33 -22.17 -7.76
CA ASP A 480 -1.61 -23.38 -8.21
C ASP A 480 -2.37 -24.69 -7.87
N LEU A 481 -3.61 -24.77 -8.38
CA LEU A 481 -4.56 -25.89 -8.21
C LEU A 481 -5.19 -26.28 -9.58
N ASP A 482 -4.41 -26.90 -10.46
CA ASP A 482 -4.77 -27.31 -11.84
C ASP A 482 -6.17 -27.95 -12.03
N LYS A 483 -6.58 -28.74 -11.03
CA LYS A 483 -7.80 -29.57 -11.03
C LYS A 483 -9.08 -28.78 -10.73
N LEU A 484 -8.99 -27.52 -10.31
CA LEU A 484 -10.16 -26.67 -10.12
C LEU A 484 -10.74 -26.22 -11.45
N THR A 485 -12.06 -26.13 -11.54
CA THR A 485 -12.77 -25.64 -12.72
C THR A 485 -13.66 -24.45 -12.38
N ASN A 486 -14.27 -23.86 -13.41
CA ASN A 486 -15.23 -22.77 -13.24
C ASN A 486 -16.41 -23.14 -12.33
N SER A 487 -16.66 -24.43 -12.02
CA SER A 487 -17.71 -24.84 -11.09
C SER A 487 -17.50 -24.29 -9.67
N THR A 488 -16.26 -24.28 -9.17
CA THR A 488 -15.90 -23.68 -7.87
C THR A 488 -16.20 -22.18 -7.83
N LEU A 489 -15.91 -21.44 -8.91
CA LEU A 489 -16.17 -20.00 -8.98
C LEU A 489 -17.68 -19.68 -9.09
N VAL A 490 -18.44 -20.51 -9.81
CA VAL A 490 -19.91 -20.40 -9.84
C VAL A 490 -20.48 -20.67 -8.44
N GLN A 491 -20.03 -21.74 -7.77
CA GLN A 491 -20.48 -22.07 -6.42
C GLN A 491 -20.11 -20.99 -5.39
N LEU A 492 -18.90 -20.40 -5.49
CA LEU A 492 -18.47 -19.27 -4.67
C LEU A 492 -19.40 -18.06 -4.85
N ALA A 493 -19.74 -17.72 -6.09
CA ALA A 493 -20.67 -16.64 -6.40
C ALA A 493 -22.12 -16.90 -5.95
N GLU A 494 -22.53 -18.15 -5.74
CA GLU A 494 -23.86 -18.55 -5.28
C GLU A 494 -23.90 -18.87 -3.76
N SER A 495 -22.75 -18.87 -3.09
CA SER A 495 -22.60 -19.16 -1.66
C SER A 495 -22.87 -17.93 -0.76
N PRO A 496 -23.20 -18.13 0.55
CA PRO A 496 -23.43 -17.01 1.47
C PRO A 496 -22.20 -16.11 1.68
N CYS A 497 -20.98 -16.60 1.46
CA CYS A 497 -19.76 -15.80 1.66
C CYS A 497 -19.50 -14.77 0.55
N ALA A 498 -20.22 -14.81 -0.58
CA ALA A 498 -20.12 -13.80 -1.63
C ALA A 498 -20.34 -12.36 -1.11
N GLN A 499 -21.15 -12.19 -0.05
CA GLN A 499 -21.38 -10.88 0.58
C GLN A 499 -20.29 -10.46 1.59
N HIS A 500 -19.27 -11.30 1.82
CA HIS A 500 -18.15 -11.08 2.75
C HIS A 500 -16.78 -11.15 2.07
N LEU A 501 -16.65 -11.79 0.91
CA LEU A 501 -15.40 -11.95 0.16
C LEU A 501 -14.77 -10.59 -0.22
N GLU A 502 -13.60 -10.32 0.34
CA GLU A 502 -12.76 -9.13 0.08
C GLU A 502 -11.47 -9.47 -0.71
N HIS A 503 -10.90 -10.66 -0.52
CA HIS A 503 -9.71 -11.13 -1.23
C HIS A 503 -9.95 -12.51 -1.88
N LEU A 504 -9.55 -12.66 -3.15
CA LEU A 504 -9.56 -13.93 -3.87
C LEU A 504 -8.28 -14.08 -4.72
N ASN A 505 -7.45 -15.07 -4.41
CA ASN A 505 -6.33 -15.49 -5.26
C ASN A 505 -6.67 -16.84 -5.91
N ILE A 506 -6.59 -16.89 -7.24
CA ILE A 506 -6.80 -18.07 -8.09
C ILE A 506 -5.69 -18.19 -9.16
N SER A 507 -4.53 -17.62 -8.89
CA SER A 507 -3.40 -17.59 -9.84
C SER A 507 -2.90 -18.99 -10.19
N TYR A 508 -2.31 -19.15 -11.37
CA TYR A 508 -1.86 -20.41 -11.97
C TYR A 508 -2.91 -21.49 -12.25
N CYS A 509 -4.17 -21.30 -11.83
CA CYS A 509 -5.27 -22.22 -12.13
C CYS A 509 -5.78 -22.06 -13.59
N GLU A 510 -5.02 -22.60 -14.56
CA GLU A 510 -5.27 -22.44 -16.00
C GLU A 510 -6.69 -22.84 -16.45
N SER A 511 -7.31 -23.78 -15.76
CA SER A 511 -8.67 -24.27 -16.04
C SER A 511 -9.78 -23.22 -15.79
N LEU A 512 -9.46 -22.09 -15.12
CA LEU A 512 -10.40 -21.02 -14.79
C LEU A 512 -10.46 -19.93 -15.86
N SER A 513 -11.66 -19.39 -16.11
CA SER A 513 -11.90 -18.39 -17.16
C SER A 513 -13.07 -17.45 -16.80
N ASP A 514 -13.46 -16.59 -17.76
CA ASP A 514 -14.55 -15.63 -17.59
C ASP A 514 -15.88 -16.27 -17.16
N THR A 515 -16.15 -17.52 -17.54
CA THR A 515 -17.38 -18.25 -17.21
C THR A 515 -17.65 -18.28 -15.70
N GLY A 516 -16.61 -18.54 -14.90
CA GLY A 516 -16.67 -18.45 -13.45
C GLY A 516 -16.48 -17.03 -12.93
N MET A 517 -15.45 -16.32 -13.42
CA MET A 517 -15.06 -15.02 -12.85
C MET A 517 -16.11 -13.92 -13.06
N LEU A 518 -16.88 -13.94 -14.16
CA LEU A 518 -18.01 -13.02 -14.37
C LEU A 518 -19.14 -13.21 -13.36
N ARG A 519 -19.31 -14.41 -12.77
CA ARG A 519 -20.28 -14.64 -11.69
C ARG A 519 -19.76 -14.06 -10.38
N VAL A 520 -18.48 -14.30 -10.05
CA VAL A 520 -17.81 -13.75 -8.86
C VAL A 520 -17.86 -12.22 -8.88
N MET A 521 -17.49 -11.58 -10.00
CA MET A 521 -17.56 -10.12 -10.15
C MET A 521 -18.98 -9.58 -9.97
N LYS A 522 -20.02 -10.29 -10.43
CA LYS A 522 -21.42 -9.83 -10.29
C LYS A 522 -21.95 -9.96 -8.86
N ASN A 523 -21.62 -11.06 -8.19
CA ASN A 523 -22.26 -11.42 -6.92
C ASN A 523 -21.45 -11.01 -5.68
N CYS A 524 -20.16 -10.67 -5.82
CA CYS A 524 -19.30 -10.27 -4.70
C CYS A 524 -19.08 -8.74 -4.66
N PRO A 525 -19.93 -7.96 -3.96
CA PRO A 525 -19.83 -6.49 -3.97
C PRO A 525 -18.62 -5.95 -3.20
N LYS A 526 -18.22 -6.62 -2.11
CA LYS A 526 -17.11 -6.16 -1.23
C LYS A 526 -15.72 -6.41 -1.81
N LEU A 527 -15.58 -7.33 -2.75
CA LEU A 527 -14.29 -7.78 -3.32
C LEU A 527 -13.34 -6.59 -3.63
N ARG A 528 -12.15 -6.60 -3.01
CA ARG A 528 -11.13 -5.55 -2.98
C ARG A 528 -9.80 -5.95 -3.62
N SER A 529 -9.43 -7.23 -3.57
CA SER A 529 -8.23 -7.76 -4.24
C SER A 529 -8.60 -9.03 -4.99
N VAL A 530 -8.22 -9.12 -6.25
CA VAL A 530 -8.33 -10.35 -7.04
C VAL A 530 -7.03 -10.61 -7.78
N GLU A 531 -6.54 -11.82 -7.65
CA GLU A 531 -5.25 -12.27 -8.18
C GLU A 531 -5.58 -13.49 -9.05
N MET A 532 -5.33 -13.38 -10.35
CA MET A 532 -5.76 -14.35 -11.36
C MET A 532 -4.70 -14.55 -12.44
N ASP A 533 -3.44 -14.43 -12.04
CA ASP A 533 -2.27 -14.53 -12.91
C ASP A 533 -2.21 -15.91 -13.57
N ASN A 534 -1.75 -16.01 -14.83
CA ASN A 534 -1.70 -17.27 -15.61
C ASN A 534 -3.03 -18.05 -15.70
N THR A 535 -4.19 -17.36 -15.64
CA THR A 535 -5.52 -17.95 -15.91
C THR A 535 -6.04 -17.59 -17.31
N ARG A 536 -7.11 -18.26 -17.77
CA ARG A 536 -7.70 -18.07 -19.12
C ARG A 536 -8.79 -16.99 -19.17
N VAL A 537 -8.83 -16.09 -18.19
CA VAL A 537 -9.69 -14.88 -18.18
C VAL A 537 -9.33 -13.91 -19.31
N SER A 538 -10.29 -13.13 -19.79
CA SER A 538 -10.13 -12.18 -20.90
C SER A 538 -10.56 -10.76 -20.54
N ASP A 539 -10.51 -9.88 -21.54
CA ASP A 539 -11.05 -8.52 -21.50
C ASP A 539 -12.50 -8.43 -20.97
N LEU A 540 -13.30 -9.51 -21.07
CA LEU A 540 -14.66 -9.58 -20.52
C LEU A 540 -14.67 -9.42 -19.00
N THR A 541 -13.78 -10.12 -18.28
CA THR A 541 -13.64 -9.99 -16.82
C THR A 541 -13.21 -8.57 -16.43
N LEU A 542 -12.30 -7.96 -17.19
CA LEU A 542 -11.86 -6.58 -16.94
C LEU A 542 -12.98 -5.56 -17.17
N MET A 543 -13.81 -5.77 -18.20
CA MET A 543 -14.96 -4.92 -18.51
C MET A 543 -16.04 -5.00 -17.41
N GLU A 544 -16.34 -6.20 -16.92
CA GLU A 544 -17.30 -6.40 -15.83
C GLU A 544 -16.79 -5.83 -14.49
N ALA A 545 -15.51 -6.06 -14.16
CA ALA A 545 -14.88 -5.46 -12.99
C ALA A 545 -14.92 -3.92 -13.05
N SER A 546 -14.67 -3.34 -14.23
CA SER A 546 -14.75 -1.91 -14.49
C SER A 546 -16.18 -1.36 -14.34
N PHE A 547 -17.17 -2.08 -14.87
CA PHE A 547 -18.59 -1.74 -14.69
C PHE A 547 -19.00 -1.78 -13.20
N ARG A 548 -18.55 -2.80 -12.46
CA ARG A 548 -18.77 -2.95 -11.01
C ARG A 548 -18.21 -1.78 -10.21
N VAL A 549 -16.97 -1.36 -10.49
CA VAL A 549 -16.35 -0.22 -9.79
C VAL A 549 -17.00 1.11 -10.18
N ARG A 550 -17.33 1.32 -11.47
CA ARG A 550 -18.13 2.49 -11.94
C ARG A 550 -19.49 2.64 -11.22
N ARG A 551 -20.04 1.57 -10.61
CA ARG A 551 -21.28 1.61 -9.80
C ARG A 551 -21.08 2.01 -8.34
N ARG A 552 -19.85 2.11 -7.83
CA ARG A 552 -19.55 2.54 -6.45
C ARG A 552 -19.65 4.07 -6.24
N GLY A 553 -19.99 4.82 -7.28
CA GLY A 553 -20.42 6.22 -7.21
C GLY A 553 -19.34 7.25 -7.56
N TYR A 554 -19.74 8.52 -7.45
CA TYR A 554 -18.92 9.69 -7.80
C TYR A 554 -19.17 10.79 -6.75
N SER A 555 -18.13 11.54 -6.41
CA SER A 555 -18.14 12.58 -5.37
C SER A 555 -17.13 13.70 -5.68
N ASP A 556 -16.98 14.65 -4.76
CA ASP A 556 -15.98 15.73 -4.84
C ASP A 556 -14.66 15.38 -4.14
N GLU A 557 -14.54 14.18 -3.58
CA GLU A 557 -13.32 13.67 -2.92
C GLU A 557 -12.36 13.05 -3.94
N LEU A 558 -11.05 13.01 -3.62
CA LEU A 558 -10.07 12.37 -4.50
C LEU A 558 -10.30 10.85 -4.60
N PRO A 559 -10.13 10.26 -5.79
CA PRO A 559 -10.38 8.83 -6.00
C PRO A 559 -9.40 7.96 -5.20
N GLN A 560 -9.91 6.88 -4.62
CA GLN A 560 -9.11 5.88 -3.89
C GLN A 560 -9.12 4.51 -4.57
N VAL A 561 -8.18 3.63 -4.22
CA VAL A 561 -8.11 2.27 -4.79
C VAL A 561 -9.16 1.38 -4.12
N GLY A 562 -10.23 1.06 -4.84
CA GLY A 562 -11.33 0.22 -4.34
C GLY A 562 -11.24 -1.24 -4.78
N LEU A 563 -10.48 -1.51 -5.84
CA LEU A 563 -10.23 -2.85 -6.35
C LEU A 563 -8.79 -2.94 -6.88
N ARG A 564 -8.02 -3.89 -6.36
CA ARG A 564 -6.77 -4.35 -6.97
C ARG A 564 -7.08 -5.56 -7.85
N LEU A 565 -6.57 -5.55 -9.07
CA LEU A 565 -6.55 -6.71 -9.97
C LEU A 565 -5.10 -7.03 -10.33
N MET A 566 -4.69 -8.29 -10.22
CA MET A 566 -3.44 -8.79 -10.79
C MET A 566 -3.77 -9.82 -11.88
N ILE A 567 -3.24 -9.55 -13.08
CA ILE A 567 -3.48 -10.27 -14.33
C ILE A 567 -2.16 -10.43 -15.13
N PHE A 568 -1.10 -10.87 -14.46
CA PHE A 568 0.14 -11.25 -15.13
C PHE A 568 -0.08 -12.51 -15.98
N ASP A 569 0.44 -12.49 -17.20
CA ASP A 569 0.48 -13.62 -18.14
C ASP A 569 -0.88 -14.30 -18.46
N CYS A 570 -2.00 -13.62 -18.21
CA CYS A 570 -3.34 -13.99 -18.68
C CYS A 570 -3.42 -13.89 -20.21
N ILE A 571 -3.20 -15.00 -20.93
CA ILE A 571 -3.05 -15.04 -22.40
C ILE A 571 -4.22 -14.45 -23.20
N ASN A 572 -5.45 -14.47 -22.65
CA ASN A 572 -6.64 -13.94 -23.31
C ASN A 572 -6.91 -12.45 -23.00
N VAL A 573 -6.07 -11.77 -22.21
CA VAL A 573 -6.19 -10.34 -21.94
C VAL A 573 -5.39 -9.54 -22.98
N THR A 574 -6.06 -8.61 -23.64
CA THR A 574 -5.45 -7.72 -24.62
C THR A 574 -5.16 -6.33 -24.04
N TRP A 575 -4.36 -5.55 -24.74
CA TRP A 575 -4.17 -4.13 -24.40
C TRP A 575 -5.48 -3.33 -24.48
N ALA A 576 -6.50 -3.81 -25.21
CA ALA A 576 -7.79 -3.14 -25.33
C ALA A 576 -8.67 -3.32 -24.07
N GLY A 577 -8.64 -4.48 -23.42
CA GLY A 577 -9.26 -4.69 -22.11
C GLY A 577 -8.55 -3.89 -21.02
N VAL A 578 -7.22 -3.90 -21.01
CA VAL A 578 -6.40 -3.02 -20.14
C VAL A 578 -6.77 -1.55 -20.37
N ARG A 579 -6.93 -1.12 -21.63
CA ARG A 579 -7.38 0.24 -21.97
C ARG A 579 -8.78 0.54 -21.44
N GLU A 580 -9.73 -0.41 -21.45
CA GLU A 580 -11.06 -0.14 -20.86
C GLU A 580 -11.00 0.05 -19.34
N VAL A 581 -10.06 -0.61 -18.63
CA VAL A 581 -9.81 -0.32 -17.20
C VAL A 581 -9.28 1.12 -17.02
N LEU A 582 -8.32 1.55 -17.85
CA LEU A 582 -7.79 2.93 -17.80
C LEU A 582 -8.86 3.97 -18.17
N SER A 583 -9.64 3.72 -19.23
CA SER A 583 -10.76 4.58 -19.65
C SER A 583 -11.82 4.70 -18.53
N SER A 584 -12.04 3.61 -17.77
CA SER A 584 -12.96 3.54 -16.63
C SER A 584 -12.48 4.36 -15.45
N ASN A 585 -11.22 4.25 -15.07
CA ASN A 585 -10.62 5.01 -13.97
C ASN A 585 -10.65 6.53 -14.22
N ALA A 586 -10.68 6.97 -15.49
CA ALA A 586 -10.79 8.37 -15.89
C ALA A 586 -12.23 8.81 -16.32
N TYR A 587 -13.23 7.95 -16.18
CA TYR A 587 -14.60 8.22 -16.65
C TYR A 587 -15.39 9.11 -15.67
N ILE A 588 -16.16 10.08 -16.21
CA ILE A 588 -17.17 10.84 -15.46
C ILE A 588 -18.49 10.84 -16.26
N PRO A 589 -19.60 10.30 -15.71
CA PRO A 589 -20.92 10.31 -16.32
C PRO A 589 -21.38 11.74 -16.63
N ARG A 590 -22.05 11.96 -17.78
CA ARG A 590 -22.54 13.30 -18.16
C ARG A 590 -23.49 13.91 -17.11
N ALA A 591 -24.35 13.10 -16.49
CA ALA A 591 -25.28 13.53 -15.45
C ALA A 591 -24.59 13.91 -14.11
N SER A 592 -23.34 13.46 -13.90
CA SER A 592 -22.55 13.76 -12.69
C SER A 592 -21.73 15.04 -12.84
N ARG A 593 -21.75 15.67 -14.03
CA ARG A 593 -21.07 16.95 -14.31
C ARG A 593 -21.98 18.10 -13.90
N LYS A 594 -21.64 18.76 -12.80
CA LYS A 594 -22.27 20.01 -12.38
C LYS A 594 -22.22 21.04 -13.54
N PRO A 595 -23.33 21.73 -13.88
CA PRO A 595 -23.36 22.64 -15.01
C PRO A 595 -22.48 23.88 -14.75
N ILE A 596 -21.76 24.32 -15.78
CA ILE A 596 -20.74 25.39 -15.68
C ILE A 596 -21.35 26.81 -15.76
N SER A 597 -22.65 26.95 -16.07
CA SER A 597 -23.31 28.23 -16.28
C SER A 597 -24.55 28.43 -15.41
N THR A 598 -24.41 29.17 -14.30
CA THR A 598 -25.53 29.81 -13.60
C THR A 598 -25.95 31.07 -14.36
N VAL A 599 -26.88 30.95 -15.30
CA VAL A 599 -27.50 32.12 -15.94
C VAL A 599 -28.51 32.74 -14.98
N VAL A 600 -28.15 33.89 -14.40
CA VAL A 600 -29.01 34.64 -13.47
C VAL A 600 -29.90 35.59 -14.27
N THR A 601 -31.13 35.18 -14.57
CA THR A 601 -32.13 36.02 -15.24
C THR A 601 -32.74 37.01 -14.24
N VAL A 602 -32.28 38.26 -14.26
CA VAL A 602 -32.85 39.33 -13.41
C VAL A 602 -33.95 40.07 -14.19
N THR A 603 -35.21 39.83 -13.83
CA THR A 603 -36.35 40.64 -14.27
C THR A 603 -36.63 41.75 -13.27
N GLN A 604 -36.37 43.00 -13.65
CA GLN A 604 -36.87 44.18 -12.91
C GLN A 604 -38.18 44.68 -13.56
N PRO A 605 -39.25 44.94 -12.78
CA PRO A 605 -40.36 45.76 -13.24
C PRO A 605 -39.94 47.24 -13.29
N SER A 606 -40.42 47.97 -14.29
CA SER A 606 -40.22 49.43 -14.40
C SER A 606 -41.53 50.16 -14.10
N ASP A 607 -41.60 50.81 -12.93
CA ASP A 607 -42.77 51.59 -12.53
C ASP A 607 -42.79 52.96 -13.23
N THR A 608 -43.16 52.96 -14.52
CA THR A 608 -43.59 54.15 -15.26
C THR A 608 -44.83 53.85 -16.10
N SER A 609 -45.86 54.69 -15.99
CA SER A 609 -47.22 54.41 -16.42
C SER A 609 -47.49 54.60 -17.93
N SER A 610 -46.88 53.79 -18.80
CA SER A 610 -47.39 53.53 -20.16
C SER A 610 -46.78 52.29 -20.81
N SER A 611 -47.59 51.25 -21.02
CA SER A 611 -47.30 50.01 -21.78
C SER A 611 -46.20 49.08 -21.24
N PRO A 612 -46.46 47.77 -21.04
CA PRO A 612 -45.47 46.83 -20.54
C PRO A 612 -44.48 46.37 -21.64
N ALA A 613 -43.28 46.94 -21.65
CA ALA A 613 -42.19 46.54 -22.54
C ALA A 613 -41.15 45.68 -21.81
N THR A 614 -41.29 44.35 -21.86
CA THR A 614 -40.36 43.41 -21.21
C THR A 614 -39.00 43.40 -21.92
N SER A 615 -37.98 43.98 -21.29
CA SER A 615 -36.60 44.01 -21.80
C SER A 615 -35.71 42.98 -21.11
N THR A 616 -35.45 41.85 -21.79
CA THR A 616 -34.61 40.77 -21.25
C THR A 616 -33.12 41.08 -21.44
N PHE A 617 -32.44 41.57 -20.40
CA PHE A 617 -31.00 41.80 -20.44
C PHE A 617 -30.21 40.55 -20.02
N VAL A 618 -29.45 39.98 -20.96
CA VAL A 618 -28.44 38.95 -20.66
C VAL A 618 -27.15 39.63 -20.24
N THR A 619 -26.94 39.79 -18.94
CA THR A 619 -25.66 40.23 -18.39
C THR A 619 -24.74 39.01 -18.14
N PRO A 620 -23.47 39.04 -18.56
CA PRO A 620 -22.50 38.01 -18.17
C PRO A 620 -22.19 38.16 -16.67
N ALA A 621 -22.52 37.12 -15.88
CA ALA A 621 -22.37 37.13 -14.44
C ALA A 621 -20.89 37.26 -14.02
N SER A 622 -20.49 38.47 -13.62
CA SER A 622 -19.11 38.86 -13.31
C SER A 622 -18.84 38.82 -11.80
N SER A 623 -19.18 37.70 -11.16
CA SER A 623 -19.03 37.53 -9.71
C SER A 623 -18.78 36.07 -9.30
N LEU A 624 -17.51 35.73 -9.05
CA LEU A 624 -16.99 35.00 -7.88
C LEU A 624 -17.78 33.81 -7.27
N SER A 625 -18.64 33.12 -8.03
CA SER A 625 -19.08 31.77 -7.65
C SER A 625 -17.87 30.83 -7.67
N PRO A 626 -17.61 30.02 -6.64
CA PRO A 626 -16.58 28.99 -6.72
C PRO A 626 -16.91 28.07 -7.89
N SER A 627 -15.91 27.75 -8.72
CA SER A 627 -16.08 26.77 -9.81
C SER A 627 -16.66 25.47 -9.22
N PRO A 628 -17.70 24.87 -9.82
CA PRO A 628 -18.34 23.69 -9.25
C PRO A 628 -17.30 22.61 -9.00
N ALA A 629 -17.26 22.11 -7.75
CA ALA A 629 -16.20 21.20 -7.31
C ALA A 629 -16.05 20.01 -8.28
N PRO A 630 -14.82 19.65 -8.67
CA PRO A 630 -14.57 18.66 -9.71
C PRO A 630 -15.02 17.28 -9.24
N THR A 631 -15.92 16.65 -10.01
CA THR A 631 -16.44 15.34 -9.68
C THR A 631 -15.47 14.22 -10.09
N TYR A 632 -15.14 13.34 -9.16
CA TYR A 632 -14.27 12.17 -9.33
C TYR A 632 -15.05 10.86 -9.16
N PRO A 633 -14.60 9.72 -9.70
CA PRO A 633 -15.07 8.41 -9.26
C PRO A 633 -14.67 8.17 -7.80
N ASN A 634 -15.56 7.63 -6.97
CA ASN A 634 -15.25 7.36 -5.57
C ASN A 634 -14.10 6.36 -5.41
N GLU A 635 -14.08 5.36 -6.30
CA GLU A 635 -13.14 4.26 -6.26
C GLU A 635 -12.65 3.92 -7.68
N ILE A 636 -11.41 3.46 -7.79
CA ILE A 636 -10.76 3.06 -9.05
C ILE A 636 -10.14 1.66 -8.95
N ILE A 637 -9.82 1.09 -10.12
CA ILE A 637 -9.10 -0.18 -10.24
C ILE A 637 -7.59 0.09 -10.27
N GLN A 638 -6.85 -0.42 -9.28
CA GLN A 638 -5.40 -0.57 -9.37
C GLN A 638 -5.08 -1.88 -10.10
N LEU A 639 -4.72 -1.77 -11.37
CA LEU A 639 -4.37 -2.92 -12.21
C LEU A 639 -2.86 -3.20 -12.14
N LYS A 640 -2.48 -4.47 -11.98
CA LYS A 640 -1.17 -4.97 -12.39
C LYS A 640 -1.34 -5.94 -13.55
N CYS A 641 -0.49 -5.82 -14.57
CA CYS A 641 -0.53 -6.61 -15.80
C CYS A 641 0.87 -6.74 -16.42
N PHE A 642 0.95 -7.38 -17.59
CA PHE A 642 2.19 -7.63 -18.32
C PHE A 642 3.18 -6.45 -18.31
N TYR A 643 4.46 -6.74 -18.03
CA TYR A 643 5.53 -5.76 -17.82
C TYR A 643 5.68 -4.70 -18.92
N GLY A 644 5.35 -5.04 -20.18
CA GLY A 644 5.36 -4.10 -21.30
C GLY A 644 4.30 -2.99 -21.24
N TRP A 645 3.28 -3.13 -20.38
CA TRP A 645 2.19 -2.17 -20.20
C TRP A 645 2.18 -1.55 -18.79
N GLN A 646 2.74 -2.22 -17.78
CA GLN A 646 2.68 -1.79 -16.38
C GLN A 646 3.12 -0.33 -16.17
N MET A 647 4.18 0.13 -16.85
CA MET A 647 4.63 1.53 -16.75
C MET A 647 3.54 2.54 -17.15
N THR A 648 2.75 2.25 -18.18
CA THR A 648 1.61 3.10 -18.59
C THR A 648 0.51 3.09 -17.53
N VAL A 649 0.22 1.90 -16.98
CA VAL A 649 -0.84 1.67 -16.01
C VAL A 649 -0.54 2.37 -14.69
N ASP A 650 0.71 2.27 -14.20
CA ASP A 650 1.18 2.99 -13.01
C ASP A 650 1.11 4.50 -13.21
N GLU A 651 1.60 5.01 -14.34
CA GLU A 651 1.59 6.44 -14.67
C GLU A 651 0.16 7.00 -14.85
N HIS A 652 -0.75 6.22 -15.42
CA HIS A 652 -2.16 6.57 -15.48
C HIS A 652 -2.78 6.60 -14.07
N THR A 653 -2.56 5.55 -13.28
CA THR A 653 -3.11 5.42 -11.92
C THR A 653 -2.64 6.57 -11.02
N LYS A 654 -1.34 6.94 -11.08
CA LYS A 654 -0.80 8.13 -10.37
C LYS A 654 -1.48 9.44 -10.78
N ARG A 655 -1.84 9.62 -12.06
CA ARG A 655 -2.55 10.83 -12.53
C ARG A 655 -3.98 10.86 -12.03
N VAL A 656 -4.68 9.73 -12.04
CA VAL A 656 -6.05 9.60 -11.51
C VAL A 656 -6.09 9.86 -10.01
N LEU A 657 -5.24 9.22 -9.22
CA LEU A 657 -5.15 9.42 -7.76
C LEU A 657 -4.76 10.86 -7.35
N ARG A 658 -4.12 11.63 -8.26
CA ARG A 658 -3.85 13.07 -8.09
C ARG A 658 -4.98 13.99 -8.58
N GLY A 659 -6.09 13.43 -9.08
CA GLY A 659 -7.22 14.18 -9.63
C GLY A 659 -7.03 14.72 -11.06
N ASP A 660 -5.90 14.43 -11.75
CA ASP A 660 -5.69 14.86 -13.13
C ASP A 660 -6.21 13.82 -14.14
N LEU A 661 -7.53 13.64 -14.12
CA LEU A 661 -8.27 12.77 -15.05
C LEU A 661 -8.06 13.19 -16.52
N ALA A 662 -7.76 14.46 -16.77
CA ALA A 662 -7.49 14.99 -18.10
C ALA A 662 -6.13 14.53 -18.62
N ALA A 663 -5.07 14.54 -17.81
CA ALA A 663 -3.78 13.97 -18.17
C ALA A 663 -3.82 12.44 -18.26
N ALA A 664 -4.59 11.78 -17.40
CA ALA A 664 -4.81 10.33 -17.46
C ALA A 664 -5.46 9.92 -18.79
N SER A 665 -6.52 10.63 -19.21
CA SER A 665 -7.19 10.45 -20.51
C SER A 665 -6.31 10.77 -21.73
N ARG A 666 -5.36 11.71 -21.59
CA ARG A 666 -4.37 12.01 -22.65
C ARG A 666 -3.30 10.93 -22.75
N LEU A 667 -2.84 10.37 -21.63
CA LEU A 667 -1.88 9.26 -21.60
C LEU A 667 -2.50 8.01 -22.24
N ASP A 668 -3.71 7.67 -21.82
CA ASP A 668 -4.54 6.58 -22.33
C ASP A 668 -4.66 6.63 -23.88
N ARG A 669 -5.12 7.75 -24.44
CA ARG A 669 -5.23 7.92 -25.91
C ARG A 669 -3.88 7.79 -26.62
N LYS A 670 -2.84 8.48 -26.15
CA LYS A 670 -1.49 8.41 -26.76
C LYS A 670 -0.92 6.98 -26.73
N TRP A 671 -1.19 6.23 -25.67
CA TRP A 671 -0.79 4.83 -25.56
C TRP A 671 -1.61 3.95 -26.51
N ALA A 672 -2.94 4.13 -26.58
CA ALA A 672 -3.80 3.41 -27.52
C ALA A 672 -3.40 3.64 -28.98
N ASP A 673 -3.12 4.89 -29.38
CA ASP A 673 -2.64 5.24 -30.73
C ASP A 673 -1.31 4.53 -31.04
N TYR A 674 -0.42 4.41 -30.05
CA TYR A 674 0.84 3.67 -30.17
C TYR A 674 0.63 2.15 -30.27
N MET A 675 -0.27 1.55 -29.49
CA MET A 675 -0.57 0.13 -29.54
C MET A 675 -1.16 -0.26 -30.90
N VAL A 676 -2.21 0.43 -31.37
CA VAL A 676 -2.81 0.21 -32.70
C VAL A 676 -1.78 0.35 -33.81
N ALA A 677 -0.95 1.41 -33.77
CA ALA A 677 0.08 1.62 -34.78
C ALA A 677 1.18 0.54 -34.76
N THR A 678 1.43 -0.08 -33.60
CA THR A 678 2.39 -1.18 -33.43
C THR A 678 1.85 -2.49 -33.98
N GLU A 679 0.59 -2.84 -33.72
CA GLU A 679 -0.09 -4.00 -34.32
C GLU A 679 -0.14 -3.87 -35.85
N GLU A 680 -0.59 -2.72 -36.35
CA GLU A 680 -0.55 -2.37 -37.78
C GLU A 680 0.84 -2.56 -38.42
N ALA A 681 1.91 -2.28 -37.68
CA ALA A 681 3.29 -2.39 -38.16
C ALA A 681 3.81 -3.84 -38.22
N GLY A 682 3.19 -4.76 -37.49
CA GLY A 682 3.39 -6.21 -37.58
C GLY A 682 2.75 -6.82 -38.82
N VAL A 683 1.54 -6.37 -39.19
CA VAL A 683 0.80 -6.88 -40.36
C VAL A 683 1.66 -6.79 -41.64
N ALA A 684 1.73 -7.89 -42.39
CA ALA A 684 2.52 -8.02 -43.62
C ALA A 684 1.88 -7.33 -44.85
N GLY A 685 2.52 -7.46 -46.01
CA GLY A 685 1.98 -7.00 -47.29
C GLY A 685 2.09 -5.50 -47.57
N ALA A 686 1.26 -5.01 -48.51
CA ALA A 686 1.33 -3.65 -49.03
C ALA A 686 1.17 -2.60 -47.91
N GLY A 687 1.97 -1.52 -47.99
CA GLY A 687 1.94 -0.43 -47.02
C GLY A 687 2.72 -0.64 -45.71
N ALA A 688 3.34 -1.81 -45.48
CA ALA A 688 4.06 -2.10 -44.23
C ALA A 688 5.12 -1.03 -43.83
N ARG A 689 5.84 -0.44 -44.80
CA ARG A 689 6.79 0.66 -44.55
C ARG A 689 6.11 1.94 -44.02
N ARG A 690 4.86 2.21 -44.42
CA ARG A 690 4.05 3.33 -43.92
C ARG A 690 3.50 3.05 -42.52
N ARG A 691 3.02 1.82 -42.26
CA ARG A 691 2.56 1.39 -40.93
C ARG A 691 3.69 1.43 -39.90
N ARG A 692 4.85 0.86 -40.21
CA ARG A 692 6.10 0.95 -39.41
C ARG A 692 6.62 2.38 -39.20
N ARG A 693 6.30 3.33 -40.10
CA ARG A 693 6.61 4.76 -39.88
C ARG A 693 5.65 5.36 -38.85
N ARG A 694 4.34 5.15 -39.00
CA ARG A 694 3.33 5.63 -38.04
C ARG A 694 3.58 5.10 -36.62
N ALA A 695 3.96 3.82 -36.47
CA ALA A 695 4.35 3.24 -35.18
C ALA A 695 5.43 4.06 -34.46
N ARG A 696 6.51 4.43 -35.17
CA ARG A 696 7.63 5.21 -34.62
C ARG A 696 7.27 6.68 -34.33
N GLU A 697 6.31 7.23 -35.05
CA GLU A 697 5.80 8.58 -34.83
C GLU A 697 4.89 8.61 -33.59
N ALA A 698 4.01 7.61 -33.41
CA ALA A 698 3.23 7.41 -32.18
C ALA A 698 4.11 7.07 -30.97
N GLU A 699 5.11 6.18 -31.14
CA GLU A 699 6.11 5.83 -30.11
C GLU A 699 6.79 7.08 -29.55
N ARG A 700 7.14 8.05 -30.41
CA ARG A 700 7.73 9.32 -30.00
C ARG A 700 6.75 10.16 -29.17
N LEU A 701 5.55 10.40 -29.68
CA LEU A 701 4.52 11.23 -29.04
C LEU A 701 4.08 10.69 -27.67
N TYR A 702 4.14 9.36 -27.50
CA TYR A 702 3.96 8.67 -26.22
C TYR A 702 5.16 8.87 -25.29
N ASN A 703 6.38 8.55 -25.75
CA ASN A 703 7.61 8.61 -24.95
C ASN A 703 7.98 10.02 -24.45
N GLU A 704 7.58 11.05 -25.19
CA GLU A 704 7.73 12.48 -24.91
C GLU A 704 6.85 12.90 -23.72
N TYR A 705 5.57 12.53 -23.75
CA TYR A 705 4.59 12.83 -22.70
C TYR A 705 4.89 12.16 -21.36
N GLY A 706 5.63 11.04 -21.39
CA GLY A 706 6.16 10.38 -20.20
C GLY A 706 7.34 11.10 -19.55
N GLY A 707 7.93 12.13 -20.19
CA GLY A 707 9.06 12.89 -19.64
C GLY A 707 8.71 14.29 -19.11
N GLU A 708 7.58 14.88 -19.52
CA GLU A 708 7.21 16.25 -19.14
C GLU A 708 6.76 16.38 -17.67
N ASN A 709 6.28 15.30 -17.06
CA ASN A 709 5.67 15.34 -15.72
C ASN A 709 6.66 15.25 -14.54
N ASP A 710 7.94 14.93 -14.78
CA ASP A 710 8.96 14.88 -13.71
C ASP A 710 9.44 16.29 -13.26
N VAL A 711 8.98 17.36 -13.93
CA VAL A 711 9.43 18.75 -13.69
C VAL A 711 8.84 19.38 -12.41
N TYR A 712 7.72 18.86 -11.89
CA TYR A 712 7.07 19.37 -10.68
C TYR A 712 7.29 18.45 -9.46
N GLY A 713 8.55 18.41 -9.01
CA GLY A 713 9.00 17.67 -7.82
C GLY A 713 10.20 18.33 -7.16
N ALA A 714 9.98 19.46 -6.47
CA ALA A 714 11.04 20.13 -5.73
C ALA A 714 11.49 19.30 -4.51
N GLY A 715 12.75 18.88 -4.46
CA GLY A 715 13.34 18.22 -3.28
C GLY A 715 13.73 16.75 -3.42
N ALA A 716 14.21 16.29 -4.59
CA ALA A 716 14.88 15.00 -4.75
C ALA A 716 16.34 15.18 -5.21
N ILE A 717 17.27 14.46 -4.58
CA ILE A 717 18.72 14.59 -4.84
C ILE A 717 19.08 13.95 -6.19
N THR A 718 19.91 14.64 -6.99
CA THR A 718 20.34 14.20 -8.33
C THR A 718 21.27 12.98 -8.28
N ALA A 719 20.69 11.78 -8.35
CA ALA A 719 21.41 10.51 -8.43
C ALA A 719 21.55 10.01 -9.88
N LEU A 720 22.68 10.37 -10.52
CA LEU A 720 23.35 9.72 -11.66
C LEU A 720 22.56 8.74 -12.56
N GLY A 721 22.18 9.20 -13.75
CA GLY A 721 22.46 8.43 -14.98
C GLY A 721 21.54 7.26 -15.34
N GLY A 722 20.26 7.27 -14.92
CA GLY A 722 19.24 6.27 -15.29
C GLY A 722 18.84 6.25 -16.79
N ASN A 723 19.76 5.83 -17.67
CA ASN A 723 19.48 5.65 -19.10
C ASN A 723 18.39 4.60 -19.34
N ARG A 724 17.43 4.87 -20.25
CA ARG A 724 16.36 3.94 -20.68
C ARG A 724 16.94 2.72 -21.42
N ARG A 725 17.55 1.79 -20.70
CA ARG A 725 18.06 0.51 -21.24
C ARG A 725 16.89 -0.43 -21.52
N ARG A 726 16.40 -0.41 -22.76
CA ARG A 726 15.57 -1.51 -23.31
C ARG A 726 16.34 -2.83 -23.16
N ALA A 727 15.78 -3.77 -22.42
CA ALA A 727 16.07 -5.17 -22.65
C ALA A 727 15.51 -5.53 -24.04
N GLN A 728 16.38 -5.96 -24.96
CA GLN A 728 15.93 -6.53 -26.23
C GLN A 728 15.46 -7.96 -25.98
N SER A 729 14.20 -8.13 -25.57
CA SER A 729 13.56 -9.43 -25.68
C SER A 729 13.41 -9.76 -27.16
N GLY A 730 14.21 -10.71 -27.64
CA GLY A 730 14.15 -11.24 -29.01
C GLY A 730 12.98 -12.20 -29.23
N GLY A 731 11.79 -11.86 -28.74
CA GLY A 731 10.57 -12.66 -28.92
C GLY A 731 9.92 -12.38 -30.27
N SER A 732 10.06 -13.31 -31.21
CA SER A 732 9.40 -13.22 -32.53
C SER A 732 7.94 -13.66 -32.43
N CYS A 733 7.01 -12.72 -32.25
CA CYS A 733 5.58 -12.98 -32.41
C CYS A 733 5.27 -13.41 -33.85
N ILE A 734 5.17 -14.72 -34.08
CA ILE A 734 4.45 -15.31 -35.20
C ILE A 734 3.05 -15.62 -34.68
N VAL A 735 2.03 -15.12 -35.37
CA VAL A 735 0.63 -15.50 -35.12
C VAL A 735 0.34 -16.81 -35.83
N MET A 736 -0.10 -17.81 -35.07
CA MET A 736 -0.96 -18.92 -35.51
C MET A 736 -2.01 -19.16 -34.43
#